data_AF-A0A836G4R1-F1
#
_entry.id   AF-A0A836G4R1-F1
#
_cell.length_a   1.000
_cell.length_b   1.000
_cell.length_c   1.000
_cell.angle_alpha   90.00
_cell.angle_beta   90.00
_cell.angle_gamma   90.00
#
_symmetry.space_group_name_H-M   'P 1'
#
loop_
_entity.id
_entity.type
_entity.pdbx_description
1 polymer ?
#
loop_
_entity_poly.entity_id
_entity_poly.type
_entity_poly.pdbx_seq_one_letter_code
_entity_poly.pdbx_strand_id
1 'polypeptide(L)'
;MDFFDGHNYRVNKILLLAIGQWPYQSSRTSHAIVIVIVTIVCTQIFAKLCGMFSYIHDMDIVIECLVPLMVDVSGMTKIMNSVLYVNEIRALLDQIKDDFYSLKNSNDIKMLEKYADSGKKSSTIYICVMYILTVAFLLMPLQPLILQVTNVTRPMLHRVEYYIDMDKYYFHILIHGYFTAIICVTSIVAIDAIFVIFMRHACGLFIITGSRIEQAIQEIYLIGDVNLPITKDTAYRNMVQCVHDHRAAIRFVNLIEIVYSKHFLFHAGLNMIAMSVTGVGAVTKSNDLSELLRLIAVSCALLFHLCFECINAQRLIDYSGYLHTNLINLNWYNASPRTKKLVLFMMMKTQPPCVLTAGGMFVLCMETFATILMCLIGQWPYQEGWEKFLIQFIFVPAVFSQAIVQPCKLEDILQGGGMITAWFADDIDAVMESSSPFVISLMCIVKHINYTYNHEQMKKLAFVMADDWNIYSKLSDEYNILCKNYDMGRKVSIAYAVSLYGSMTPFLIVPVIINTVSYMGLYNISDRPLMFRTEYFIDSEKYYYPLLVHSYIGTLGFVTIVVAIDSMLVFHVQHECGMCEILGYRLARIVEADTLDINLYTNKEEAMSYEYIKNCVIMHNHIIEYAKRIEIANTTSYFFQLGFNMMGMTFTIFQAVVKLSDPNEALRYASFTVTLLSVLFLESWPGQQLSDYTNKIFAFTTNGRWYQSSLRVRKVISIMLIRSYVPIKITAGKLYALNLANFAAVR
;
A
#
# COMPACT_ATOMS: atom_id res chain seq x y z
N MET A 1 32.76 -25.07 -8.42
CA MET A 1 31.84 -23.93 -8.62
C MET A 1 31.57 -23.34 -7.25
N ASP A 2 31.77 -22.04 -7.06
CA ASP A 2 31.43 -21.41 -5.78
C ASP A 2 29.91 -21.46 -5.60
N PHE A 3 29.45 -21.64 -4.35
CA PHE A 3 28.02 -21.69 -4.02
C PHE A 3 27.23 -20.51 -4.63
N PHE A 4 27.79 -19.30 -4.59
CA PHE A 4 27.18 -18.09 -5.12
C PHE A 4 27.26 -17.94 -6.65
N ASP A 5 27.96 -18.84 -7.36
CA ASP A 5 27.85 -18.95 -8.83
C ASP A 5 26.57 -19.69 -9.26
N GLY A 6 25.84 -20.25 -8.29
CA GLY A 6 24.56 -20.90 -8.50
C GLY A 6 23.50 -19.96 -9.10
N HIS A 7 22.51 -20.57 -9.75
CA HIS A 7 21.46 -19.89 -10.50
C HIS A 7 20.70 -18.80 -9.72
N ASN A 8 20.59 -18.97 -8.39
CA ASN A 8 19.81 -18.08 -7.52
C ASN A 8 20.55 -16.78 -7.14
N TYR A 9 21.88 -16.76 -7.18
CA TYR A 9 22.69 -15.65 -6.66
C TYR A 9 23.58 -14.98 -7.71
N ARG A 10 23.75 -15.62 -8.88
CA ARG A 10 24.69 -15.19 -9.92
C ARG A 10 24.51 -13.74 -10.38
N VAL A 11 23.27 -13.30 -10.62
CA VAL A 11 23.00 -11.91 -11.07
C VAL A 11 23.45 -10.89 -10.03
N ASN A 12 23.08 -11.13 -8.76
CA ASN A 12 23.41 -10.22 -7.66
C ASN A 12 24.92 -10.23 -7.36
N LYS A 13 25.57 -11.39 -7.46
CA LYS A 13 27.04 -11.49 -7.38
C LYS A 13 27.73 -10.67 -8.46
N ILE A 14 27.29 -10.76 -9.73
CA ILE A 14 27.88 -10.00 -10.84
C ILE A 14 27.72 -8.49 -10.62
N LEU A 15 26.53 -8.04 -10.21
CA LEU A 15 26.28 -6.62 -9.92
C LEU A 15 27.17 -6.11 -8.77
N LEU A 16 27.27 -6.86 -7.66
CA LEU A 16 28.12 -6.50 -6.52
C LEU A 16 29.61 -6.52 -6.87
N LEU A 17 30.07 -7.45 -7.72
CA LEU A 17 31.46 -7.47 -8.22
C LEU A 17 31.75 -6.24 -9.09
N ALA A 18 30.82 -5.84 -9.94
CA ALA A 18 30.97 -4.68 -10.82
C ALA A 18 31.15 -3.37 -10.04
N ILE A 19 30.46 -3.23 -8.90
CA ILE A 19 30.60 -2.05 -8.01
C ILE A 19 31.68 -2.22 -6.93
N GLY A 20 32.40 -3.33 -6.92
CA GLY A 20 33.46 -3.59 -5.94
C GLY A 20 32.95 -3.88 -4.52
N GLN A 21 31.67 -4.20 -4.34
CA GLN A 21 31.03 -4.44 -3.04
C GLN A 21 30.85 -5.92 -2.70
N TRP A 22 31.34 -6.83 -3.54
CA TRP A 22 31.24 -8.26 -3.23
C TRP A 22 32.16 -8.63 -2.05
N PRO A 23 31.63 -9.15 -0.93
CA PRO A 23 32.43 -9.31 0.28
C PRO A 23 33.60 -10.30 0.15
N TYR A 24 33.55 -11.25 -0.79
CA TYR A 24 34.64 -12.22 -1.00
C TYR A 24 35.65 -11.78 -2.05
N GLN A 25 35.50 -10.58 -2.62
CA GLN A 25 36.46 -10.03 -3.57
C GLN A 25 37.77 -9.64 -2.86
N SER A 26 38.90 -9.65 -3.58
CA SER A 26 40.17 -9.22 -3.00
C SER A 26 40.06 -7.77 -2.51
N SER A 27 40.52 -7.51 -1.29
CA SER A 27 40.40 -6.19 -0.67
C SER A 27 41.01 -5.10 -1.56
N ARG A 28 42.19 -5.34 -2.16
CA ARG A 28 42.83 -4.38 -3.07
C ARG A 28 41.98 -4.04 -4.30
N THR A 29 41.38 -5.05 -4.94
CA THR A 29 40.52 -4.82 -6.12
C THR A 29 39.20 -4.14 -5.76
N SER A 30 38.59 -4.52 -4.64
CA SER A 30 37.35 -3.92 -4.14
C SER A 30 37.58 -2.43 -3.83
N HIS A 31 38.58 -2.10 -3.03
CA HIS A 31 38.91 -0.71 -2.70
C HIS A 31 39.29 0.11 -3.95
N ALA A 32 40.03 -0.47 -4.90
CA ALA A 32 40.36 0.22 -6.14
C ALA A 32 39.10 0.58 -6.97
N ILE A 33 38.17 -0.37 -7.15
CA ILE A 33 36.90 -0.13 -7.86
C ILE A 33 36.06 0.93 -7.14
N VAL A 34 35.95 0.82 -5.82
CA VAL A 34 35.18 1.78 -5.00
C VAL A 34 35.78 3.18 -5.09
N ILE A 35 37.11 3.33 -4.99
CA ILE A 35 37.77 4.63 -5.13
C ILE A 35 37.48 5.24 -6.50
N VAL A 36 37.53 4.44 -7.57
CA VAL A 36 37.21 4.91 -8.93
C VAL A 36 35.76 5.37 -9.03
N ILE A 37 34.80 4.56 -8.56
CA ILE A 37 33.38 4.90 -8.57
C ILE A 37 33.10 6.17 -7.75
N VAL A 38 33.61 6.23 -6.52
CA VAL A 38 33.46 7.39 -5.64
C VAL A 38 34.05 8.65 -6.28
N THR A 39 35.23 8.56 -6.90
CA THR A 39 35.85 9.70 -7.60
C THR A 39 34.95 10.18 -8.74
N ILE A 40 34.43 9.27 -9.56
CA ILE A 40 33.52 9.60 -10.67
C ILE A 40 32.24 10.27 -10.15
N VAL A 41 31.60 9.70 -9.12
CA VAL A 41 30.37 10.27 -8.54
C VAL A 41 30.65 11.62 -7.89
N CYS A 42 31.77 11.78 -7.18
CA CYS A 42 32.17 13.08 -6.60
C CYS A 42 32.38 14.15 -7.67
N THR A 43 32.96 13.81 -8.84
CA THR A 43 33.09 14.79 -9.94
C THR A 43 31.74 15.28 -10.44
N GLN A 44 30.72 14.39 -10.49
CA GLN A 44 29.37 14.77 -10.89
C GLN A 44 28.66 15.59 -9.80
N ILE A 45 28.75 15.19 -8.53
CA ILE A 45 28.18 15.95 -7.41
C ILE A 45 28.77 17.37 -7.39
N PHE A 46 30.08 17.49 -7.60
CA PHE A 46 30.75 18.79 -7.68
C PHE A 46 30.20 19.63 -8.84
N ALA A 47 30.08 19.07 -10.04
CA ALA A 47 29.53 19.79 -11.20
C ALA A 47 28.07 20.21 -11.01
N LYS A 48 27.25 19.38 -10.34
CA LYS A 48 25.86 19.71 -9.97
C LYS A 48 25.81 20.83 -8.92
N LEU A 49 26.67 20.78 -7.91
CA LEU A 49 26.79 21.84 -6.90
C LEU A 49 27.22 23.17 -7.53
N CYS A 50 28.23 23.15 -8.42
CA CYS A 50 28.67 24.34 -9.14
C CYS A 50 27.55 24.93 -10.01
N GLY A 51 26.76 24.08 -10.70
CA GLY A 51 25.57 24.52 -11.42
C GLY A 51 24.55 25.17 -10.48
N MET A 52 24.23 24.52 -9.38
CA MET A 52 23.28 25.05 -8.39
C MET A 52 23.74 26.40 -7.79
N PHE A 53 25.03 26.57 -7.49
CA PHE A 53 25.56 27.83 -6.95
C PHE A 53 25.63 28.95 -8.00
N SER A 54 25.96 28.62 -9.25
CA SER A 54 26.05 29.61 -10.34
C SER A 54 24.67 30.16 -10.71
N TYR A 55 23.62 29.34 -10.57
CA TYR A 55 22.23 29.72 -10.80
C TYR A 55 21.41 29.87 -9.51
N ILE A 56 22.04 30.18 -8.37
CA ILE A 56 21.35 30.26 -7.06
C ILE A 56 20.22 31.30 -7.02
N HIS A 57 20.27 32.29 -7.91
CA HIS A 57 19.24 33.32 -8.05
C HIS A 57 18.00 32.84 -8.82
N ASP A 58 18.11 31.72 -9.56
CA ASP A 58 17.01 31.09 -10.28
C ASP A 58 16.56 29.84 -9.53
N MET A 59 15.51 30.01 -8.72
CA MET A 59 14.97 28.94 -7.87
C MET A 59 14.49 27.73 -8.67
N ASP A 60 14.09 27.91 -9.93
CA ASP A 60 13.65 26.81 -10.78
C ASP A 60 14.83 25.89 -11.14
N ILE A 61 15.98 26.47 -11.48
CA ILE A 61 17.20 25.71 -11.80
C ILE A 61 17.73 25.01 -10.55
N VAL A 62 17.63 25.65 -9.39
CA VAL A 62 18.02 25.06 -8.10
C VAL A 62 17.18 23.81 -7.81
N ILE A 63 15.85 23.89 -7.97
CA ILE A 63 14.94 22.74 -7.79
C ILE A 63 15.29 21.61 -8.76
N GLU A 64 15.59 21.94 -10.02
CA GLU A 64 15.98 20.97 -11.06
C GLU A 64 17.27 20.21 -10.71
N CYS A 65 18.24 20.88 -10.08
CA CYS A 65 19.53 20.30 -9.69
C CYS A 65 19.45 19.45 -8.41
N LEU A 66 18.53 19.78 -7.51
CA LEU A 66 18.49 19.22 -6.16
C LEU A 66 18.14 17.73 -6.15
N VAL A 67 17.18 17.31 -6.99
CA VAL A 67 16.70 15.92 -7.02
C VAL A 67 17.76 14.95 -7.59
N PRO A 68 18.42 15.24 -8.74
CA PRO A 68 19.56 14.44 -9.19
C PRO A 68 20.72 14.42 -8.20
N LEU A 69 20.92 15.48 -7.41
CA LEU A 69 21.96 15.50 -6.36
C LEU A 69 21.58 14.59 -5.20
N MET A 70 20.31 14.59 -4.77
CA MET A 70 19.81 13.66 -3.76
C MET A 70 19.96 12.20 -4.18
N VAL A 71 19.70 11.88 -5.46
CA VAL A 71 19.92 10.53 -6.00
C VAL A 71 21.40 10.13 -5.94
N ASP A 72 22.34 11.03 -6.26
CA ASP A 72 23.78 10.74 -6.13
C ASP A 72 24.18 10.52 -4.67
N VAL A 73 23.68 11.37 -3.76
CA VAL A 73 23.91 11.22 -2.31
C VAL A 73 23.38 9.88 -1.83
N SER A 74 22.19 9.47 -2.29
CA SER A 74 21.58 8.17 -2.01
C SER A 74 22.45 6.99 -2.49
N GLY A 75 23.00 7.06 -3.71
CA GLY A 75 23.94 6.05 -4.21
C GLY A 75 25.22 5.98 -3.37
N MET A 76 25.77 7.14 -3.00
CA MET A 76 26.97 7.24 -2.17
C MET A 76 26.77 6.69 -0.75
N THR A 77 25.64 6.99 -0.11
CA THR A 77 25.33 6.46 1.22
C THR A 77 25.11 4.95 1.20
N LYS A 78 24.55 4.38 0.12
CA LYS A 78 24.46 2.92 -0.07
C LYS A 78 25.84 2.29 -0.15
N ILE A 79 26.73 2.81 -1.00
CA ILE A 79 28.12 2.31 -1.11
C ILE A 79 28.85 2.41 0.23
N MET A 80 28.75 3.56 0.90
CA MET A 80 29.39 3.77 2.20
C MET A 80 28.87 2.79 3.26
N ASN A 81 27.56 2.54 3.31
CA ASN A 81 26.97 1.56 4.21
C ASN A 81 27.53 0.15 3.97
N SER A 82 27.61 -0.26 2.70
CA SER A 82 28.15 -1.57 2.32
C SER A 82 29.63 -1.73 2.69
N VAL A 83 30.43 -0.66 2.59
CA VAL A 83 31.84 -0.67 3.00
C VAL A 83 31.97 -0.75 4.53
N LEU A 84 31.18 0.04 5.26
CA LEU A 84 31.24 0.07 6.74
C LEU A 84 30.84 -1.26 7.37
N TYR A 85 29.86 -1.95 6.78
CA TYR A 85 29.29 -3.18 7.30
C TYR A 85 29.67 -4.43 6.49
N VAL A 86 30.81 -4.39 5.80
CA VAL A 86 31.25 -5.49 4.91
C VAL A 86 31.41 -6.82 5.65
N ASN A 87 31.81 -6.79 6.92
CA ASN A 87 32.01 -8.00 7.73
C ASN A 87 30.68 -8.63 8.12
N GLU A 88 29.70 -7.82 8.48
CA GLU A 88 28.35 -8.22 8.82
C GLU A 88 27.60 -8.76 7.59
N ILE A 89 27.72 -8.08 6.44
CA ILE A 89 27.18 -8.57 5.16
C ILE A 89 27.85 -9.90 4.76
N ARG A 90 29.16 -10.05 4.98
CA ARG A 90 29.85 -11.34 4.77
C ARG A 90 29.29 -12.42 5.70
N ALA A 91 29.10 -12.12 6.98
CA ALA A 91 28.54 -13.06 7.95
C ALA A 91 27.10 -13.50 7.57
N LEU A 92 26.28 -12.59 7.03
CA LEU A 92 24.96 -12.95 6.48
C LEU A 92 25.09 -13.93 5.30
N LEU A 93 26.03 -13.69 4.39
CA LEU A 93 26.27 -14.60 3.25
C LEU A 93 26.83 -15.95 3.69
N ASP A 94 27.79 -15.97 4.61
CA ASP A 94 28.35 -17.20 5.17
C ASP A 94 27.24 -18.01 5.84
N GLN A 95 26.36 -17.37 6.62
CA GLN A 95 25.21 -18.05 7.22
C GLN A 95 24.26 -18.64 6.17
N ILE A 96 23.96 -17.93 5.07
CA ILE A 96 23.17 -18.49 3.96
C ILE A 96 23.83 -19.76 3.43
N LYS A 97 25.13 -19.70 3.14
CA LYS A 97 25.88 -20.82 2.60
C LYS A 97 25.88 -22.01 3.57
N ASP A 98 26.10 -21.77 4.85
CA ASP A 98 26.12 -22.80 5.90
C ASP A 98 24.74 -23.43 6.11
N ASP A 99 23.67 -22.64 6.06
CA ASP A 99 22.29 -23.13 6.13
C ASP A 99 21.97 -24.07 4.94
N PHE A 100 22.42 -23.73 3.73
CA PHE A 100 22.26 -24.62 2.57
C PHE A 100 23.06 -25.93 2.69
N TYR A 101 24.28 -25.89 3.22
CA TYR A 101 25.08 -27.11 3.42
C TYR A 101 24.54 -27.99 4.53
N SER A 102 24.10 -27.39 5.65
CA SER A 102 23.56 -28.13 6.79
C SER A 102 22.23 -28.82 6.45
N LEU A 103 21.42 -28.21 5.58
CA LEU A 103 20.12 -28.74 5.16
C LEU A 103 20.18 -29.64 3.92
N LYS A 104 21.33 -29.79 3.25
CA LYS A 104 21.46 -30.46 1.95
C LYS A 104 20.81 -31.85 1.86
N ASN A 105 20.82 -32.60 2.97
CA ASN A 105 20.29 -33.97 3.05
C ASN A 105 18.91 -34.05 3.71
N SER A 106 18.31 -32.92 4.11
CA SER A 106 16.96 -32.88 4.72
C SER A 106 15.90 -32.53 3.67
N ASN A 107 14.64 -32.88 3.95
CA ASN A 107 13.52 -32.43 3.11
C ASN A 107 13.34 -30.90 3.12
N ASP A 108 13.90 -30.22 4.13
CA ASP A 108 13.79 -28.77 4.29
C ASP A 108 14.56 -27.98 3.23
N ILE A 109 15.55 -28.60 2.56
CA ILE A 109 16.31 -27.95 1.48
C ILE A 109 15.40 -27.50 0.35
N LYS A 110 14.37 -28.28 0.02
CA LYS A 110 13.38 -27.93 -1.02
C LYS A 110 12.62 -26.66 -0.66
N MET A 111 12.31 -26.46 0.61
CA MET A 111 11.68 -25.24 1.08
C MET A 111 12.65 -24.06 1.00
N LEU A 112 13.90 -24.24 1.43
CA LEU A 112 14.90 -23.17 1.35
C LEU A 112 15.19 -22.76 -0.11
N GLU A 113 15.29 -23.73 -1.02
CA GLU A 113 15.44 -23.51 -2.46
C GLU A 113 14.25 -22.73 -3.04
N LYS A 114 13.02 -23.06 -2.64
CA LYS A 114 11.81 -22.33 -3.04
C LYS A 114 11.87 -20.86 -2.61
N TYR A 115 12.33 -20.58 -1.40
CA TYR A 115 12.48 -19.20 -0.91
C TYR A 115 13.64 -18.46 -1.58
N ALA A 116 14.74 -19.15 -1.88
CA ALA A 116 15.85 -18.59 -2.65
C ALA A 116 15.45 -18.25 -4.09
N ASP A 117 14.67 -19.10 -4.77
CA ASP A 117 14.11 -18.79 -6.10
C ASP A 117 13.11 -17.63 -6.03
N SER A 118 12.28 -17.57 -4.98
CA SER A 118 11.41 -16.42 -4.73
C SER A 118 12.19 -15.11 -4.56
N GLY A 119 13.33 -15.14 -3.86
CA GLY A 119 14.23 -13.99 -3.70
C GLY A 119 14.91 -13.60 -5.00
N LYS A 120 15.35 -14.57 -5.81
CA LYS A 120 15.87 -14.33 -7.15
C LYS A 120 14.83 -13.67 -8.05
N LYS A 121 13.60 -14.20 -8.09
CA LYS A 121 12.51 -13.62 -8.89
C LYS A 121 12.18 -12.20 -8.45
N SER A 122 12.06 -11.98 -7.13
CA SER A 122 11.76 -10.66 -6.54
C SER A 122 12.86 -9.63 -6.83
N SER A 123 14.14 -10.01 -6.70
CA SER A 123 15.27 -9.14 -7.03
C SER A 123 15.37 -8.88 -8.53
N THR A 124 15.15 -9.89 -9.37
CA THR A 124 15.16 -9.73 -10.84
C THR A 124 14.07 -8.77 -11.32
N ILE A 125 12.84 -8.89 -10.78
CA ILE A 125 11.74 -7.95 -11.11
C ILE A 125 12.15 -6.51 -10.76
N TYR A 126 12.69 -6.31 -9.56
CA TYR A 126 13.14 -4.98 -9.12
C TYR A 126 14.27 -4.43 -10.01
N ILE A 127 15.28 -5.25 -10.31
CA ILE A 127 16.38 -4.91 -11.22
C ILE A 127 15.83 -4.46 -12.58
N CYS A 128 14.92 -5.24 -13.18
CA CYS A 128 14.32 -4.92 -14.47
C CYS A 128 13.56 -3.59 -14.45
N VAL A 129 12.71 -3.38 -13.44
CA VAL A 129 11.93 -2.13 -13.32
C VAL A 129 12.85 -0.92 -13.18
N MET A 130 13.87 -1.00 -12.31
CA MET A 130 14.81 0.12 -12.10
C MET A 130 15.64 0.43 -13.36
N TYR A 131 16.11 -0.58 -14.10
CA TYR A 131 16.81 -0.34 -15.36
C TYR A 131 15.88 0.19 -16.46
N ILE A 132 14.62 -0.26 -16.54
CA ILE A 132 13.63 0.29 -17.50
C ILE A 132 13.41 1.78 -17.21
N LEU A 133 13.20 2.15 -15.94
CA LEU A 133 13.04 3.55 -15.52
C LEU A 133 14.28 4.39 -15.85
N THR A 134 15.47 3.81 -15.66
CA THR A 134 16.74 4.47 -15.97
C THR A 134 16.91 4.67 -17.47
N VAL A 135 16.62 3.67 -18.29
CA VAL A 135 16.68 3.79 -19.75
C VAL A 135 15.69 4.84 -20.24
N ALA A 136 14.47 4.87 -19.71
CA ALA A 136 13.49 5.91 -20.03
C ALA A 136 14.02 7.31 -19.70
N PHE A 137 14.67 7.48 -18.54
CA PHE A 137 15.29 8.75 -18.15
C PHE A 137 16.47 9.14 -19.07
N LEU A 138 17.32 8.20 -19.47
CA LEU A 138 18.48 8.47 -20.35
C LEU A 138 18.06 8.82 -21.79
N LEU A 139 16.91 8.33 -22.25
CA LEU A 139 16.36 8.58 -23.59
C LEU A 139 15.79 10.01 -23.76
N MET A 140 15.40 10.68 -22.67
CA MET A 140 14.81 12.02 -22.71
C MET A 140 15.67 13.06 -23.45
N PRO A 141 16.96 13.26 -23.13
CA PRO A 141 17.79 14.23 -23.86
C PRO A 141 18.12 13.84 -25.31
N LEU A 142 17.86 12.59 -25.73
CA LEU A 142 18.07 12.16 -27.13
C LEU A 142 16.90 12.53 -28.05
N GLN A 143 15.69 12.67 -27.49
CA GLN A 143 14.48 13.00 -28.25
C GLN A 143 14.60 14.33 -29.03
N PRO A 144 15.10 15.45 -28.46
CA PRO A 144 15.23 16.70 -29.20
C PRO A 144 16.40 16.67 -30.21
N LEU A 145 17.43 15.87 -29.94
CA LEU A 145 18.63 15.76 -30.78
C LEU A 145 18.37 15.01 -32.09
N ILE A 146 17.56 13.95 -32.03
CA ILE A 146 17.16 13.14 -33.21
C ILE A 146 16.21 13.91 -34.12
N LEU A 147 15.35 14.75 -33.54
CA LEU A 147 14.35 15.53 -34.28
C LEU A 147 14.91 16.76 -35.01
N GLN A 148 16.21 17.06 -34.91
CA GLN A 148 16.87 18.22 -35.55
C GLN A 148 16.07 19.53 -35.44
N VAL A 149 15.50 19.84 -34.26
CA VAL A 149 14.81 21.12 -34.05
C VAL A 149 15.86 22.22 -33.96
N THR A 150 16.07 22.96 -35.06
CA THR A 150 17.22 23.84 -35.31
C THR A 150 17.32 25.10 -34.45
N ASN A 151 16.40 25.33 -33.50
CA ASN A 151 16.29 26.59 -32.74
C ASN A 151 16.28 26.46 -31.21
N VAL A 152 16.60 25.30 -30.63
CA VAL A 152 16.58 25.10 -29.16
C VAL A 152 17.98 24.78 -28.63
N THR A 153 18.33 25.34 -27.47
CA THR A 153 19.53 25.01 -26.70
C THR A 153 19.66 23.50 -26.54
N ARG A 154 20.87 22.96 -26.73
CA ARG A 154 21.09 21.51 -26.72
C ARG A 154 20.65 20.91 -25.37
N PRO A 155 19.79 19.88 -25.37
CA PRO A 155 19.24 19.31 -24.14
C PRO A 155 20.33 18.63 -23.31
N MET A 156 20.34 18.87 -22.00
CA MET A 156 21.27 18.21 -21.07
C MET A 156 20.50 17.20 -20.22
N LEU A 157 21.17 16.12 -19.79
CA LEU A 157 20.59 15.10 -18.91
C LEU A 157 20.18 15.67 -17.53
N HIS A 158 20.95 16.64 -17.05
CA HIS A 158 20.69 17.44 -15.86
C HIS A 158 21.52 18.72 -15.96
N ARG A 159 21.07 19.81 -15.35
CA ARG A 159 21.79 21.09 -15.34
C ARG A 159 23.08 20.96 -14.54
N VAL A 160 24.23 21.22 -15.19
CA VAL A 160 25.58 21.13 -14.59
C VAL A 160 26.47 22.23 -15.16
N GLU A 161 27.42 22.68 -14.35
CA GLU A 161 28.41 23.69 -14.73
C GLU A 161 29.82 23.11 -14.56
N TYR A 162 30.58 23.02 -15.64
CA TYR A 162 31.98 22.56 -15.63
C TYR A 162 33.00 23.70 -15.75
N TYR A 163 32.56 24.97 -15.84
CA TYR A 163 33.40 26.15 -16.12
C TYR A 163 34.30 26.00 -17.36
N ILE A 164 33.85 25.19 -18.32
CA ILE A 164 34.46 24.93 -19.62
C ILE A 164 33.39 25.25 -20.66
N ASP A 165 33.79 25.58 -21.89
CA ASP A 165 32.87 25.79 -23.01
C ASP A 165 31.93 24.57 -23.22
N MET A 166 30.70 24.71 -22.74
CA MET A 166 29.70 23.65 -22.70
C MET A 166 29.21 23.25 -24.09
N ASP A 167 29.22 24.18 -25.06
CA ASP A 167 28.77 23.93 -26.43
C ASP A 167 29.83 23.17 -27.23
N LYS A 168 31.11 23.50 -27.03
CA LYS A 168 32.24 22.81 -27.66
C LYS A 168 32.41 21.38 -27.16
N TYR A 169 32.22 21.14 -25.85
CA TYR A 169 32.44 19.84 -25.23
C TYR A 169 31.14 19.07 -24.91
N TYR A 170 29.99 19.51 -25.43
CA TYR A 170 28.66 18.97 -25.17
C TYR A 170 28.59 17.42 -25.14
N PHE A 171 29.08 16.74 -26.19
CA PHE A 171 29.01 15.28 -26.26
C PHE A 171 29.84 14.58 -25.17
N HIS A 172 30.97 15.16 -24.77
CA HIS A 172 31.81 14.60 -23.70
C HIS A 172 31.10 14.72 -22.34
N ILE A 173 30.42 15.83 -22.10
CA ILE A 173 29.63 16.09 -20.89
C ILE A 173 28.42 15.15 -20.84
N LEU A 174 27.73 14.97 -21.96
CA LEU A 174 26.59 14.06 -22.05
C LEU A 174 27.00 12.60 -21.80
N ILE A 175 28.13 12.17 -22.39
CA ILE A 175 28.70 10.83 -22.15
C ILE A 175 29.07 10.64 -20.67
N HIS A 176 29.76 11.61 -20.07
CA HIS A 176 30.08 11.57 -18.64
C HIS A 176 28.81 11.43 -17.79
N GLY A 177 27.78 12.25 -18.03
CA GLY A 177 26.50 12.20 -17.32
C GLY A 177 25.75 10.86 -17.48
N TYR A 178 25.81 10.23 -18.65
CA TYR A 178 25.24 8.88 -18.86
C TYR A 178 25.99 7.81 -18.08
N PHE A 179 27.33 7.81 -18.17
CA PHE A 179 28.14 6.83 -17.44
C PHE A 179 27.92 6.93 -15.94
N THR A 180 27.92 8.14 -15.40
CA THR A 180 27.76 8.34 -13.96
C THR A 180 26.35 7.99 -13.48
N ALA A 181 25.31 8.30 -14.25
CA ALA A 181 23.93 7.89 -13.94
C ALA A 181 23.79 6.36 -13.91
N ILE A 182 24.36 5.64 -14.88
CA ILE A 182 24.35 4.17 -14.90
C ILE A 182 25.09 3.60 -13.70
N ILE A 183 26.26 4.15 -13.35
CA ILE A 183 27.04 3.71 -12.18
C ILE A 183 26.25 3.93 -10.88
N CYS A 184 25.61 5.08 -10.71
CA CYS A 184 24.81 5.42 -9.54
C CYS A 184 23.63 4.45 -9.37
N VAL A 185 22.82 4.26 -10.42
CA VAL A 185 21.70 3.31 -10.40
C VAL A 185 22.17 1.88 -10.17
N THR A 186 23.24 1.44 -10.83
CA THR A 186 23.79 0.09 -10.64
C THR A 186 24.19 -0.14 -9.18
N SER A 187 24.74 0.88 -8.52
CA SER A 187 25.13 0.84 -7.10
C SER A 187 23.92 0.69 -6.18
N ILE A 188 22.85 1.46 -6.44
CA ILE A 188 21.57 1.38 -5.72
C ILE A 188 20.98 -0.03 -5.88
N VAL A 189 20.81 -0.46 -7.13
CA VAL A 189 20.15 -1.71 -7.50
C VAL A 189 20.88 -2.93 -6.94
N ALA A 190 22.21 -2.95 -6.98
CA ALA A 190 22.99 -4.08 -6.47
C ALA A 190 22.80 -4.29 -4.95
N ILE A 191 22.77 -3.19 -4.18
CA ILE A 191 22.67 -3.22 -2.72
C ILE A 191 21.23 -3.58 -2.29
N ASP A 192 20.22 -3.10 -3.02
CA ASP A 192 18.83 -3.42 -2.72
C ASP A 192 18.48 -4.85 -3.13
N ALA A 193 19.06 -5.35 -4.23
CA ALA A 193 18.88 -6.73 -4.66
C ALA A 193 19.44 -7.75 -3.65
N ILE A 194 20.58 -7.45 -3.01
CA ILE A 194 21.14 -8.34 -1.98
C ILE A 194 20.34 -8.27 -0.67
N PHE A 195 19.84 -7.09 -0.31
CA PHE A 195 18.90 -6.95 0.82
C PHE A 195 17.68 -7.86 0.65
N VAL A 196 17.07 -7.90 -0.55
CA VAL A 196 15.94 -8.80 -0.84
C VAL A 196 16.29 -10.26 -0.63
N ILE A 197 17.50 -10.70 -1.01
CA ILE A 197 17.96 -12.07 -0.76
C ILE A 197 17.96 -12.35 0.75
N PHE A 198 18.54 -11.45 1.55
CA PHE A 198 18.58 -11.62 3.01
C PHE A 198 17.17 -11.73 3.59
N MET A 199 16.26 -10.85 3.17
CA MET A 199 14.87 -10.88 3.63
C MET A 199 14.16 -12.19 3.30
N ARG A 200 14.37 -12.73 2.09
CA ARG A 200 13.75 -14.00 1.68
C ARG A 200 14.37 -15.21 2.37
N HIS A 201 15.67 -15.18 2.64
CA HIS A 201 16.32 -16.21 3.43
C HIS A 201 15.77 -16.23 4.86
N ALA A 202 15.66 -15.06 5.51
CA ALA A 202 15.07 -14.94 6.84
C ALA A 202 13.63 -15.50 6.90
N CYS A 203 12.79 -15.16 5.92
CA CYS A 203 11.43 -15.71 5.81
C CYS A 203 11.45 -17.24 5.67
N GLY A 204 12.37 -17.78 4.86
CA GLY A 204 12.55 -19.22 4.71
C GLY A 204 12.94 -19.92 6.02
N LEU A 205 13.84 -19.31 6.80
CA LEU A 205 14.24 -19.83 8.11
C LEU A 205 13.06 -19.91 9.09
N PHE A 206 12.19 -18.89 9.15
CA PHE A 206 11.00 -18.92 10.01
C PHE A 206 10.00 -20.01 9.61
N ILE A 207 9.80 -20.23 8.31
CA ILE A 207 8.90 -21.28 7.81
C ILE A 207 9.44 -22.68 8.07
N ILE A 208 10.73 -22.91 7.82
CA ILE A 208 11.39 -24.19 8.12
C ILE A 208 11.29 -24.46 9.62
N THR A 209 11.59 -23.46 10.46
CA THR A 209 11.45 -23.56 11.91
C THR A 209 10.02 -23.93 12.32
N GLY A 210 9.01 -23.29 11.75
CA GLY A 210 7.60 -23.60 12.02
C GLY A 210 7.22 -25.03 11.65
N SER A 211 7.65 -25.50 10.47
CA SER A 211 7.38 -26.87 10.01
C SER A 211 8.07 -27.93 10.87
N ARG A 212 9.31 -27.69 11.31
CA ARG A 212 10.04 -28.59 12.22
C ARG A 212 9.38 -28.69 13.59
N ILE A 213 8.85 -27.58 14.11
CA ILE A 213 8.12 -27.58 15.39
C ILE A 213 6.84 -28.40 15.29
N GLU A 214 6.10 -28.25 14.19
CA GLU A 214 4.90 -29.04 13.93
C GLU A 214 5.22 -30.54 13.89
N GLN A 215 6.26 -30.94 13.16
CA GLN A 215 6.72 -32.33 13.10
C GLN A 215 7.14 -32.85 14.48
N ALA A 216 7.93 -32.07 15.24
CA ALA A 216 8.40 -32.46 16.57
C ALA A 216 7.24 -32.65 17.56
N ILE A 217 6.16 -31.87 17.46
CA ILE A 217 4.97 -32.02 18.31
C ILE A 217 4.11 -33.21 17.86
N GLN A 218 3.99 -33.48 16.56
CA GLN A 218 3.28 -34.65 16.04
C GLN A 218 3.96 -35.97 16.44
N GLU A 219 5.29 -36.03 16.45
CA GLU A 219 6.04 -37.21 16.90
C GLU A 219 5.74 -37.59 18.37
N ILE A 220 5.48 -36.60 19.23
CA ILE A 220 5.12 -36.84 20.65
C ILE A 220 3.81 -37.62 20.76
N TYR A 221 2.85 -37.35 19.88
CA TYR A 221 1.56 -38.02 19.88
C TYR A 221 1.68 -39.51 19.54
N LEU A 222 2.61 -39.87 18.64
CA LEU A 222 2.82 -41.24 18.20
C LEU A 222 3.51 -42.13 19.25
N ILE A 223 4.32 -41.54 20.13
CA ILE A 223 5.14 -42.30 21.09
C ILE A 223 4.38 -42.58 22.40
N GLY A 224 3.38 -41.77 22.76
CA GLY A 224 2.42 -42.02 23.85
C GLY A 224 2.98 -42.03 25.29
N ASP A 225 4.29 -42.05 25.48
CA ASP A 225 4.95 -42.14 26.79
C ASP A 225 5.51 -40.77 27.23
N VAL A 226 4.93 -40.21 28.30
CA VAL A 226 5.20 -38.84 28.78
C VAL A 226 6.49 -38.76 29.62
N ASN A 227 7.07 -39.90 30.01
CA ASN A 227 8.19 -39.97 30.98
C ASN A 227 9.43 -40.72 30.46
N LEU A 228 9.83 -40.49 29.21
CA LEU A 228 11.08 -41.04 28.67
C LEU A 228 12.34 -40.35 29.25
N PRO A 229 13.44 -41.10 29.49
CA PRO A 229 14.76 -40.53 29.76
C PRO A 229 15.21 -39.59 28.63
N ILE A 230 15.96 -38.52 28.94
CA ILE A 230 16.40 -37.48 27.97
C ILE A 230 17.12 -38.08 26.75
N THR A 231 17.85 -39.19 26.94
CA THR A 231 18.57 -39.88 25.87
C THR A 231 17.66 -40.65 24.89
N LYS A 232 16.41 -40.93 25.28
CA LYS A 232 15.40 -41.63 24.48
C LYS A 232 14.27 -40.72 23.98
N ASP A 233 14.12 -39.52 24.54
CA ASP A 233 13.13 -38.52 24.11
C ASP A 233 13.60 -37.78 22.85
N THR A 234 13.38 -38.40 21.69
CA THR A 234 13.71 -37.83 20.36
C THR A 234 12.95 -36.54 20.09
N ALA A 235 11.68 -36.46 20.48
CA ALA A 235 10.85 -35.28 20.25
C ALA A 235 11.30 -34.07 21.07
N TYR A 236 11.72 -34.25 22.33
CA TYR A 236 12.33 -33.18 23.11
C TYR A 236 13.64 -32.67 22.48
N ARG A 237 14.49 -33.56 21.97
CA ARG A 237 15.72 -33.15 21.25
C ARG A 237 15.41 -32.38 19.97
N ASN A 238 14.42 -32.83 19.19
CA ASN A 238 13.96 -32.14 17.99
C ASN A 238 13.42 -30.75 18.33
N MET A 239 12.67 -30.62 19.44
CA MET A 239 12.22 -29.32 19.93
C MET A 239 13.37 -28.41 20.36
N VAL A 240 14.39 -28.94 21.05
CA VAL A 240 15.60 -28.18 21.40
C VAL A 240 16.30 -27.66 20.15
N GLN A 241 16.41 -28.48 19.10
CA GLN A 241 16.95 -28.04 17.81
C GLN A 241 16.10 -26.90 17.21
N CYS A 242 14.78 -27.00 17.24
CA CYS A 242 13.89 -25.93 16.76
C CYS A 242 14.10 -24.60 17.51
N VAL A 243 14.38 -24.66 18.82
CA VAL A 243 14.72 -23.46 19.61
C VAL A 243 16.03 -22.85 19.13
N HIS A 244 17.03 -23.67 18.80
CA HIS A 244 18.30 -23.21 18.22
C HIS A 244 18.11 -22.57 16.85
N ASP A 245 17.31 -23.21 15.98
CA ASP A 245 16.99 -22.72 14.64
C ASP A 245 16.23 -21.38 14.70
N HIS A 246 15.22 -21.27 15.56
CA HIS A 246 14.49 -20.02 15.80
C HIS A 246 15.42 -18.90 16.28
N ARG A 247 16.33 -19.21 17.21
CA ARG A 247 17.31 -18.22 17.70
C ARG A 247 18.30 -17.82 16.60
N ALA A 248 18.67 -18.75 15.70
CA ALA A 248 19.51 -18.45 14.55
C ALA A 248 18.81 -17.51 13.55
N ALA A 249 17.53 -17.75 13.27
CA ALA A 249 16.70 -16.87 12.43
C ALA A 249 16.59 -15.45 13.01
N ILE A 250 16.33 -15.32 14.32
CA ILE A 250 16.30 -14.02 14.99
C ILE A 250 17.67 -13.33 14.93
N ARG A 251 18.77 -14.05 15.16
CA ARG A 251 20.12 -13.46 15.06
C ARG A 251 20.42 -12.96 13.65
N PHE A 252 19.99 -13.70 12.63
CA PHE A 252 20.14 -13.30 11.24
C PHE A 252 19.39 -12.00 10.95
N VAL A 253 18.14 -11.87 11.41
CA VAL A 253 17.36 -10.62 11.28
C VAL A 253 17.99 -9.47 12.06
N ASN A 254 18.44 -9.70 13.29
CA ASN A 254 19.10 -8.66 14.08
C ASN A 254 20.38 -8.15 13.40
N LEU A 255 21.09 -9.03 12.69
CA LEU A 255 22.26 -8.63 11.91
C LEU A 255 21.86 -7.76 10.70
N ILE A 256 20.77 -8.09 10.00
CA ILE A 256 20.19 -7.21 8.96
C ILE A 256 19.82 -5.85 9.54
N GLU A 257 19.18 -5.81 10.71
CA GLU A 257 18.80 -4.57 11.38
C GLU A 257 20.02 -3.71 11.71
N ILE A 258 21.10 -4.30 12.24
CA ILE A 258 22.36 -3.59 12.52
C ILE A 258 22.94 -2.96 11.25
N VAL A 259 22.90 -3.67 10.12
CA VAL A 259 23.46 -3.24 8.84
C VAL A 259 22.63 -2.13 8.18
N TYR A 260 21.30 -2.21 8.24
CA TYR A 260 20.44 -1.35 7.43
C TYR A 260 19.61 -0.33 8.22
N SER A 261 19.49 -0.42 9.54
CA SER A 261 18.59 0.45 10.31
C SER A 261 18.87 1.95 10.13
N LYS A 262 20.14 2.36 10.31
CA LYS A 262 20.56 3.77 10.13
C LYS A 262 20.43 4.21 8.67
N HIS A 263 20.71 3.29 7.76
CA HIS A 263 20.61 3.51 6.33
C HIS A 263 19.18 3.82 5.90
N PHE A 264 18.21 3.00 6.33
CA PHE A 264 16.80 3.22 6.04
C PHE A 264 16.30 4.56 6.58
N LEU A 265 16.77 4.99 7.76
CA LEU A 265 16.39 6.31 8.27
C LEU A 265 16.88 7.44 7.36
N PHE A 266 18.16 7.41 6.97
CA PHE A 266 18.72 8.43 6.09
C PHE A 266 18.01 8.43 4.72
N HIS A 267 17.74 7.26 4.15
CA HIS A 267 17.07 7.14 2.86
C HIS A 267 15.59 7.54 2.91
N ALA A 268 14.86 7.19 3.96
CA ALA A 268 13.48 7.64 4.15
C ALA A 268 13.41 9.17 4.24
N GLY A 269 14.31 9.80 5.02
CA GLY A 269 14.41 11.25 5.10
C GLY A 269 14.75 11.90 3.76
N LEU A 270 15.75 11.38 3.05
CA LEU A 270 16.15 11.89 1.75
C LEU A 270 15.05 11.73 0.69
N ASN A 271 14.34 10.60 0.69
CA ASN A 271 13.18 10.37 -0.19
C ASN A 271 12.04 11.34 0.10
N MET A 272 11.75 11.65 1.37
CA MET A 272 10.73 12.64 1.72
C MET A 272 11.07 14.03 1.18
N ILE A 273 12.31 14.49 1.38
CA ILE A 273 12.74 15.80 0.88
C ILE A 273 12.72 15.82 -0.66
N ALA A 274 13.20 14.76 -1.31
CA ALA A 274 13.20 14.64 -2.76
C ALA A 274 11.78 14.71 -3.34
N MET A 275 10.81 14.01 -2.72
CA MET A 275 9.41 14.05 -3.10
C MET A 275 8.77 15.42 -2.91
N SER A 276 9.10 16.14 -1.84
CA SER A 276 8.63 17.52 -1.64
C SER A 276 9.16 18.44 -2.73
N VAL A 277 10.43 18.30 -3.09
CA VAL A 277 11.10 19.13 -4.09
C VAL A 277 10.58 18.83 -5.50
N THR A 278 10.42 17.56 -5.87
CA THR A 278 9.79 17.21 -7.14
C THR A 278 8.35 17.68 -7.22
N GLY A 279 7.61 17.68 -6.10
CA GLY A 279 6.27 18.25 -6.01
C GLY A 279 6.25 19.75 -6.33
N VAL A 280 7.13 20.54 -5.72
CA VAL A 280 7.26 21.99 -6.02
C VAL A 280 7.73 22.21 -7.46
N GLY A 281 8.69 21.41 -7.94
CA GLY A 281 9.16 21.44 -9.32
C GLY A 281 8.05 21.17 -10.32
N ALA A 282 7.17 20.20 -10.05
CA ALA A 282 6.05 19.86 -10.92
C ALA A 282 5.03 21.00 -11.01
N VAL A 283 4.81 21.73 -9.91
CA VAL A 283 3.92 22.90 -9.90
C VAL A 283 4.52 24.07 -10.68
N THR A 284 5.80 24.38 -10.44
CA THR A 284 6.52 25.52 -11.06
C THR A 284 6.77 25.31 -12.56
N LYS A 285 7.13 24.09 -12.98
CA LYS A 285 7.37 23.72 -14.39
C LYS A 285 6.14 23.15 -15.09
N SER A 286 4.93 23.44 -14.59
CA SER A 286 3.67 22.96 -15.16
C SER A 286 3.47 23.31 -16.65
N ASN A 287 4.15 24.35 -17.15
CA ASN A 287 4.09 24.78 -18.54
C ASN A 287 5.02 24.00 -19.50
N ASP A 288 6.03 23.28 -18.99
CA ASP A 288 6.97 22.48 -19.81
C ASP A 288 6.70 20.98 -19.62
N LEU A 289 6.09 20.36 -20.63
CA LEU A 289 5.67 18.95 -20.60
C LEU A 289 6.83 17.99 -20.33
N SER A 290 7.95 18.20 -21.02
CA SER A 290 9.09 17.28 -20.94
C SER A 290 9.63 17.25 -19.51
N GLU A 291 9.73 18.43 -18.92
CA GLU A 291 10.19 18.65 -17.56
C GLU A 291 9.19 18.12 -16.51
N LEU A 292 7.90 18.38 -16.70
CA LEU A 292 6.84 17.88 -15.81
C LEU A 292 6.77 16.36 -15.80
N LEU A 293 6.79 15.72 -16.97
CA LEU A 293 6.79 14.25 -17.09
C LEU A 293 8.03 13.64 -16.44
N ARG A 294 9.18 14.30 -16.56
CA ARG A 294 10.42 13.88 -15.91
C ARG A 294 10.31 13.93 -14.39
N LEU A 295 9.77 15.02 -13.82
CA LEU A 295 9.57 15.15 -12.37
C LEU A 295 8.55 14.16 -11.81
N ILE A 296 7.47 13.89 -12.53
CA ILE A 296 6.48 12.87 -12.17
C ILE A 296 7.11 11.48 -12.22
N ALA A 297 7.84 11.15 -13.29
CA ALA A 297 8.51 9.86 -13.42
C ALA A 297 9.52 9.61 -12.29
N VAL A 298 10.30 10.62 -11.92
CA VAL A 298 11.23 10.56 -10.79
C VAL A 298 10.48 10.36 -9.47
N SER A 299 9.37 11.06 -9.26
CA SER A 299 8.53 10.90 -8.06
C SER A 299 7.94 9.48 -7.97
N CYS A 300 7.45 8.92 -9.07
CA CYS A 300 6.99 7.54 -9.14
C CYS A 300 8.12 6.54 -8.86
N ALA A 301 9.33 6.80 -9.35
CA ALA A 301 10.49 5.95 -9.11
C ALA A 301 10.90 5.95 -7.63
N LEU A 302 10.91 7.12 -6.97
CA LEU A 302 11.20 7.26 -5.54
C LEU A 302 10.15 6.56 -4.66
N LEU A 303 8.86 6.69 -5.02
CA LEU A 303 7.77 5.98 -4.32
C LEU A 303 7.84 4.47 -4.52
N PHE A 304 8.13 4.01 -5.74
CA PHE A 304 8.31 2.59 -6.03
C PHE A 304 9.47 2.00 -5.21
N HIS A 305 10.59 2.72 -5.13
CA HIS A 305 11.75 2.34 -4.33
C HIS A 305 11.40 2.13 -2.86
N LEU A 306 10.77 3.13 -2.22
CA LEU A 306 10.36 3.06 -0.82
C LEU A 306 9.32 1.96 -0.58
N CYS A 307 8.32 1.85 -1.47
CA CYS A 307 7.29 0.81 -1.40
C CYS A 307 7.93 -0.59 -1.44
N PHE A 308 8.90 -0.79 -2.32
CA PHE A 308 9.58 -2.07 -2.47
C PHE A 308 10.36 -2.47 -1.21
N GLU A 309 11.04 -1.52 -0.55
CA GLU A 309 11.70 -1.77 0.74
C GLU A 309 10.66 -2.16 1.82
N CYS A 310 9.56 -1.41 1.94
CA CYS A 310 8.49 -1.67 2.91
C CYS A 310 7.76 -3.00 2.68
N ILE A 311 7.54 -3.42 1.43
CA ILE A 311 6.93 -4.74 1.13
C ILE A 311 7.81 -5.88 1.64
N ASN A 312 9.13 -5.78 1.48
CA ASN A 312 10.04 -6.84 1.92
C ASN A 312 10.13 -6.90 3.45
N ALA A 313 10.12 -5.76 4.12
CA ALA A 313 10.06 -5.69 5.58
C ALA A 313 8.71 -6.18 6.14
N GLN A 314 7.58 -5.85 5.50
CA GLN A 314 6.26 -6.37 5.88
C GLN A 314 6.21 -7.90 5.82
N ARG A 315 6.79 -8.52 4.78
CA ARG A 315 6.83 -9.98 4.68
C ARG A 315 7.56 -10.60 5.87
N LEU A 316 8.65 -10.01 6.34
CA LEU A 316 9.35 -10.52 7.52
C LEU A 316 8.46 -10.47 8.78
N ILE A 317 7.70 -9.40 8.96
CA ILE A 317 6.72 -9.27 10.04
C ILE A 317 5.67 -10.38 9.92
N ASP A 318 5.11 -10.58 8.73
CA ASP A 318 4.08 -11.59 8.48
C ASP A 318 4.60 -13.01 8.75
N TYR A 319 5.79 -13.36 8.27
CA TYR A 319 6.37 -14.70 8.43
C TYR A 319 6.83 -15.00 9.86
N SER A 320 7.37 -14.00 10.57
CA SER A 320 7.73 -14.16 11.99
C SER A 320 6.49 -14.19 12.89
N GLY A 321 5.46 -13.39 12.59
CA GLY A 321 4.17 -13.43 13.28
C GLY A 321 3.41 -14.74 13.02
N TYR A 322 3.49 -15.28 11.79
CA TYR A 322 2.91 -16.57 11.46
C TYR A 322 3.47 -17.71 12.31
N LEU A 323 4.77 -17.68 12.65
CA LEU A 323 5.37 -18.66 13.56
C LEU A 323 4.70 -18.64 14.94
N HIS A 324 4.35 -17.46 15.46
CA HIS A 324 3.62 -17.31 16.72
C HIS A 324 2.22 -17.95 16.64
N THR A 325 1.46 -17.62 15.60
CA THR A 325 0.13 -18.18 15.37
C THR A 325 0.19 -19.70 15.20
N ASN A 326 1.19 -20.22 14.48
CA ASN A 326 1.38 -21.66 14.32
C ASN A 326 1.65 -22.33 15.67
N LEU A 327 2.54 -21.77 16.50
CA LEU A 327 2.85 -22.30 17.84
C LEU A 327 1.61 -22.41 18.73
N ILE A 328 0.73 -21.40 18.70
CA ILE A 328 -0.53 -21.40 19.47
C ILE A 328 -1.46 -22.53 19.05
N ASN A 329 -1.55 -22.78 17.74
CA ASN A 329 -2.50 -23.74 17.16
C ASN A 329 -2.06 -25.20 17.28
N LEU A 330 -0.81 -25.46 17.67
CA LEU A 330 -0.30 -26.82 17.88
C LEU A 330 -0.82 -27.41 19.19
N ASN A 331 -0.97 -28.73 19.25
CA ASN A 331 -1.42 -29.45 20.46
C ASN A 331 -0.31 -29.59 21.52
N TRP A 332 0.45 -28.51 21.77
CA TRP A 332 1.60 -28.48 22.68
C TRP A 332 1.22 -28.78 24.14
N TYR A 333 -0.04 -28.54 24.54
CA TYR A 333 -0.56 -28.86 25.87
C TYR A 333 -0.66 -30.38 26.13
N ASN A 334 -0.48 -31.22 25.11
CA ASN A 334 -0.36 -32.67 25.26
C ASN A 334 1.11 -33.13 25.31
N ALA A 335 2.08 -32.24 25.10
CA ALA A 335 3.48 -32.58 25.11
C ALA A 335 4.04 -32.88 26.52
N SER A 336 5.26 -33.44 26.58
CA SER A 336 5.96 -33.64 27.85
C SER A 336 6.11 -32.32 28.63
N PRO A 337 6.16 -32.33 29.97
CA PRO A 337 6.31 -31.11 30.77
C PRO A 337 7.51 -30.25 30.38
N ARG A 338 8.60 -30.89 29.91
CA ARG A 338 9.81 -30.20 29.43
C ARG A 338 9.57 -29.48 28.10
N THR A 339 8.94 -30.16 27.14
CA THR A 339 8.59 -29.57 25.84
C THR A 339 7.58 -28.43 25.98
N LYS A 340 6.56 -28.58 26.83
CA LYS A 340 5.60 -27.51 27.18
C LYS A 340 6.31 -26.23 27.60
N LYS A 341 7.32 -26.34 28.48
CA LYS A 341 8.09 -25.19 28.97
C LYS A 341 8.87 -24.51 27.84
N LEU A 342 9.46 -25.27 26.91
CA LEU A 342 10.18 -24.71 25.75
C LEU A 342 9.23 -23.99 24.80
N VAL A 343 8.09 -24.60 24.46
CA VAL A 343 7.07 -24.00 23.60
C VAL A 343 6.55 -22.70 24.21
N LEU A 344 6.26 -22.66 25.52
CA LEU A 344 5.84 -21.45 26.21
C LEU A 344 6.87 -20.32 26.08
N PHE A 345 8.17 -20.60 26.28
CA PHE A 345 9.20 -19.58 26.08
C PHE A 345 9.30 -19.11 24.61
N MET A 346 9.12 -20.01 23.65
CA MET A 346 9.08 -19.62 22.24
C MET A 346 7.85 -18.77 21.93
N MET A 347 6.67 -19.11 22.45
CA MET A 347 5.44 -18.32 22.30
C MET A 347 5.62 -16.92 22.87
N MET A 348 6.17 -16.79 24.09
CA MET A 348 6.48 -15.49 24.68
C MET A 348 7.48 -14.69 23.83
N LYS A 349 8.47 -15.35 23.21
CA LYS A 349 9.48 -14.65 22.40
C LYS A 349 8.98 -14.27 21.00
N THR A 350 8.04 -15.04 20.44
CA THR A 350 7.43 -14.82 19.11
C THR A 350 6.24 -13.87 19.16
N GLN A 351 5.74 -13.53 20.35
CA GLN A 351 4.61 -12.61 20.52
C GLN A 351 4.87 -11.25 19.84
N PRO A 352 6.02 -10.56 20.03
CA PRO A 352 6.41 -9.49 19.13
C PRO A 352 7.02 -10.06 17.85
N PRO A 353 6.49 -9.73 16.66
CA PRO A 353 7.10 -10.15 15.40
C PRO A 353 8.47 -9.48 15.21
N CYS A 354 9.30 -10.08 14.37
CA CYS A 354 10.57 -9.48 13.99
C CYS A 354 10.32 -8.30 13.04
N VAL A 355 10.75 -7.12 13.45
CA VAL A 355 10.59 -5.87 12.70
C VAL A 355 11.95 -5.32 12.29
N LEU A 356 11.99 -4.67 11.13
CA LEU A 356 13.10 -3.78 10.77
C LEU A 356 12.69 -2.35 11.07
N THR A 357 13.61 -1.53 11.58
CA THR A 357 13.32 -0.14 11.92
C THR A 357 14.22 0.83 11.16
N ALA A 358 13.67 1.98 10.80
CA ALA A 358 14.44 3.14 10.35
C ALA A 358 15.00 3.85 11.59
N GLY A 359 16.24 3.54 11.94
CA GLY A 359 17.01 4.16 13.03
C GLY A 359 16.36 4.05 14.42
N GLY A 360 15.57 3.01 14.66
CA GLY A 360 14.82 2.82 15.91
C GLY A 360 13.60 3.72 16.08
N MET A 361 13.27 4.58 15.10
CA MET A 361 12.18 5.55 15.20
C MET A 361 10.88 5.07 14.53
N PHE A 362 10.98 4.47 13.35
CA PHE A 362 9.84 3.99 12.59
C PHE A 362 10.01 2.53 12.22
N VAL A 363 8.96 1.74 12.32
CA VAL A 363 8.95 0.35 11.82
C VAL A 363 8.78 0.39 10.31
N LEU A 364 9.63 -0.29 9.56
CA LEU A 364 9.52 -0.36 8.10
C LEU A 364 8.41 -1.35 7.73
N CYS A 365 7.22 -0.86 7.39
CA CYS A 365 6.06 -1.69 7.06
C CYS A 365 5.10 -1.00 6.07
N MET A 366 4.13 -1.75 5.54
CA MET A 366 3.15 -1.19 4.59
C MET A 366 2.25 -0.12 5.22
N GLU A 367 2.00 -0.21 6.53
CA GLU A 367 1.25 0.80 7.28
C GLU A 367 2.02 2.13 7.30
N THR A 368 3.31 2.14 7.68
CA THR A 368 4.12 3.37 7.63
C THR A 368 4.24 3.95 6.22
N PHE A 369 4.34 3.10 5.19
CA PHE A 369 4.30 3.55 3.80
C PHE A 369 2.96 4.24 3.45
N ALA A 370 1.84 3.65 3.87
CA ALA A 370 0.52 4.24 3.68
C ALA A 370 0.36 5.54 4.47
N THR A 371 0.87 5.63 5.70
CA THR A 371 0.89 6.88 6.48
C THR A 371 1.68 7.96 5.76
N ILE A 372 2.87 7.64 5.23
CA ILE A 372 3.67 8.58 4.42
C ILE A 372 2.86 9.06 3.22
N LEU A 373 2.19 8.15 2.50
CA LEU A 373 1.34 8.51 1.35
C LEU A 373 0.14 9.38 1.75
N MET A 374 -0.52 9.08 2.87
CA MET A 374 -1.68 9.82 3.37
C MET A 374 -1.31 11.19 3.91
N CYS A 375 -0.13 11.33 4.54
CA CYS A 375 0.43 12.62 4.93
C CYS A 375 0.78 13.48 3.70
N LEU A 376 1.31 12.88 2.64
CA LEU A 376 1.57 13.59 1.36
C LEU A 376 0.27 14.12 0.72
N ILE A 377 -0.84 13.41 0.88
CA ILE A 377 -2.17 13.78 0.33
C ILE A 377 -2.96 14.68 1.32
N GLY A 378 -2.49 14.86 2.56
CA GLY A 378 -3.14 15.70 3.56
C GLY A 378 -4.41 15.11 4.17
N GLN A 379 -4.60 13.80 4.08
CA GLN A 379 -5.82 13.11 4.51
C GLN A 379 -5.64 12.30 5.80
N TRP A 380 -4.47 12.35 6.44
CA TRP A 380 -4.26 11.57 7.65
C TRP A 380 -5.07 12.12 8.84
N PRO A 381 -5.85 11.30 9.57
CA PRO A 381 -6.75 11.78 10.64
C PRO A 381 -6.05 12.47 11.82
N TYR A 382 -4.77 12.15 12.04
CA TYR A 382 -3.95 12.68 13.12
C TYR A 382 -3.02 13.81 12.69
N GLN A 383 -3.12 14.26 11.45
CA GLN A 383 -2.28 15.33 10.91
C GLN A 383 -2.58 16.66 11.62
N GLU A 384 -1.53 17.46 11.90
CA GLU A 384 -1.72 18.73 12.58
C GLU A 384 -2.61 19.67 11.75
N GLY A 385 -3.47 20.43 12.42
CA GLY A 385 -4.51 21.23 11.75
C GLY A 385 -3.96 22.24 10.73
N TRP A 386 -2.74 22.75 10.94
CA TRP A 386 -2.08 23.68 10.03
C TRP A 386 -1.49 22.98 8.80
N GLU A 387 -0.92 21.78 8.95
CA GLU A 387 -0.41 20.96 7.84
C GLU A 387 -1.57 20.51 6.95
N LYS A 388 -2.67 20.07 7.57
CA LYS A 388 -3.91 19.71 6.88
C LYS A 388 -4.49 20.90 6.13
N PHE A 389 -4.51 22.10 6.74
CA PHE A 389 -4.96 23.32 6.08
C PHE A 389 -4.09 23.67 4.87
N LEU A 390 -2.75 23.64 4.99
CA LEU A 390 -1.84 23.92 3.88
C LEU A 390 -1.97 22.91 2.74
N ILE A 391 -2.01 21.62 3.05
CA ILE A 391 -2.11 20.57 2.02
C ILE A 391 -3.51 20.59 1.39
N GLN A 392 -4.58 20.81 2.15
CA GLN A 392 -5.90 21.00 1.55
C GLN A 392 -5.96 22.27 0.69
N PHE A 393 -5.35 23.38 1.11
CA PHE A 393 -5.35 24.63 0.34
C PHE A 393 -4.50 24.56 -0.95
N ILE A 394 -3.56 23.62 -1.05
CA ILE A 394 -2.71 23.42 -2.24
C ILE A 394 -3.24 22.27 -3.11
N PHE A 395 -3.54 21.11 -2.52
CA PHE A 395 -3.95 19.88 -3.21
C PHE A 395 -5.41 19.92 -3.69
N VAL A 396 -6.34 20.49 -2.90
CA VAL A 396 -7.76 20.58 -3.29
C VAL A 396 -7.90 21.51 -4.49
N PRO A 397 -7.36 22.74 -4.52
CA PRO A 397 -7.42 23.55 -5.74
C PRO A 397 -6.67 22.91 -6.93
N ALA A 398 -5.56 22.21 -6.72
CA ALA A 398 -4.84 21.54 -7.82
C ALA A 398 -5.63 20.36 -8.44
N VAL A 399 -6.23 19.49 -7.62
CA VAL A 399 -7.02 18.33 -8.08
C VAL A 399 -8.41 18.74 -8.55
N PHE A 400 -9.07 19.66 -7.84
CA PHE A 400 -10.41 20.14 -8.17
C PHE A 400 -10.40 21.31 -9.16
N SER A 401 -9.24 21.85 -9.57
CA SER A 401 -9.17 22.80 -10.69
C SER A 401 -9.74 22.21 -11.96
N GLN A 402 -9.65 20.89 -12.19
CA GLN A 402 -10.35 20.20 -13.28
C GLN A 402 -11.88 20.34 -13.25
N ALA A 403 -12.45 20.55 -12.06
CA ALA A 403 -13.88 20.70 -11.87
C ALA A 403 -14.28 22.16 -11.70
N ILE A 404 -13.49 23.03 -11.07
CA ILE A 404 -13.89 24.40 -10.70
C ILE A 404 -12.67 25.33 -10.83
N VAL A 405 -12.72 26.33 -11.70
CA VAL A 405 -11.67 27.37 -11.78
C VAL A 405 -11.91 28.47 -10.74
N GLN A 406 -13.16 28.76 -10.35
CA GLN A 406 -13.44 29.79 -9.34
C GLN A 406 -14.82 29.61 -8.65
N PRO A 407 -14.96 29.85 -7.33
CA PRO A 407 -16.23 29.62 -6.61
C PRO A 407 -17.37 30.60 -6.94
N CYS A 408 -17.15 31.61 -7.79
CA CYS A 408 -18.05 32.77 -7.88
C CYS A 408 -18.98 32.82 -9.10
N LYS A 409 -18.81 31.97 -10.13
CA LYS A 409 -19.71 31.93 -11.30
C LYS A 409 -19.92 30.50 -11.81
N LEU A 410 -21.17 30.16 -12.12
CA LEU A 410 -21.57 28.83 -12.60
C LEU A 410 -21.00 28.51 -14.00
N GLU A 411 -20.59 29.54 -14.75
CA GLU A 411 -20.02 29.45 -16.10
C GLU A 411 -18.52 29.07 -16.11
N ASP A 412 -17.83 29.09 -14.95
CA ASP A 412 -16.37 28.89 -14.82
C ASP A 412 -15.99 27.47 -14.32
N ILE A 413 -16.88 26.48 -14.47
CA ILE A 413 -16.61 25.06 -14.15
C ILE A 413 -15.85 24.46 -15.35
N LEU A 414 -14.67 23.88 -15.20
CA LEU A 414 -13.85 23.45 -16.36
C LEU A 414 -14.48 22.32 -17.20
N GLN A 415 -15.06 21.32 -16.53
CA GLN A 415 -15.83 20.24 -17.19
C GLN A 415 -17.28 20.63 -17.49
N GLY A 416 -17.91 21.43 -16.61
CA GLY A 416 -19.28 21.91 -16.83
C GLY A 416 -19.37 23.01 -17.89
N GLY A 417 -18.34 23.82 -18.04
CA GLY A 417 -18.19 24.88 -19.03
C GLY A 417 -18.13 24.31 -20.43
N GLY A 418 -17.28 23.29 -20.66
CA GLY A 418 -17.26 22.55 -21.93
C GLY A 418 -18.58 21.84 -22.28
N MET A 419 -19.34 21.41 -21.28
CA MET A 419 -20.70 20.88 -21.48
C MET A 419 -21.70 22.00 -21.81
N ILE A 420 -21.61 23.14 -21.12
CA ILE A 420 -22.48 24.31 -21.31
C ILE A 420 -22.25 24.94 -22.68
N THR A 421 -21.01 25.07 -23.13
CA THR A 421 -20.69 25.60 -24.46
C THR A 421 -21.07 24.64 -25.57
N ALA A 422 -20.86 23.33 -25.39
CA ALA A 422 -21.37 22.31 -26.32
C ALA A 422 -22.90 22.37 -26.42
N TRP A 423 -23.59 22.61 -25.30
CA TRP A 423 -25.03 22.80 -25.26
C TRP A 423 -25.46 24.06 -26.03
N PHE A 424 -24.77 25.18 -25.84
CA PHE A 424 -25.04 26.41 -26.61
C PHE A 424 -24.63 26.32 -28.08
N ALA A 425 -23.75 25.40 -28.43
CA ALA A 425 -23.31 25.11 -29.80
C ALA A 425 -24.18 24.04 -30.51
N ASP A 426 -25.25 23.54 -29.88
CA ASP A 426 -26.10 22.45 -30.36
C ASP A 426 -25.33 21.13 -30.69
N ASP A 427 -24.16 20.89 -30.08
CA ASP A 427 -23.35 19.66 -30.25
C ASP A 427 -23.73 18.62 -29.18
N ILE A 428 -24.82 17.88 -29.42
CA ILE A 428 -25.36 16.89 -28.48
C ILE A 428 -24.36 15.76 -28.18
N ASP A 429 -23.56 15.33 -29.15
CA ASP A 429 -22.57 14.27 -28.95
C ASP A 429 -21.49 14.72 -27.95
N ALA A 430 -21.05 15.98 -28.04
CA ALA A 430 -20.10 16.58 -27.11
C ALA A 430 -20.66 16.79 -25.70
N VAL A 431 -21.94 17.19 -25.59
CA VAL A 431 -22.65 17.30 -24.31
C VAL A 431 -22.69 15.94 -23.62
N MET A 432 -23.01 14.89 -24.37
CA MET A 432 -23.05 13.54 -23.83
C MET A 432 -21.65 13.09 -23.39
N GLU A 433 -20.60 13.32 -24.20
CA GLU A 433 -19.19 13.00 -23.92
C GLU A 433 -18.66 13.65 -22.64
N SER A 434 -19.01 14.90 -22.40
CA SER A 434 -18.61 15.65 -21.20
C SER A 434 -19.45 15.36 -19.95
N SER A 435 -20.69 14.87 -20.11
CA SER A 435 -21.61 14.62 -19.01
C SER A 435 -21.13 13.56 -18.02
N SER A 436 -20.55 12.46 -18.51
CA SER A 436 -20.13 11.35 -17.66
C SER A 436 -18.94 11.71 -16.75
N PRO A 437 -17.83 12.28 -17.26
CA PRO A 437 -16.72 12.73 -16.40
C PRO A 437 -17.16 13.81 -15.41
N PHE A 438 -18.03 14.74 -15.83
CA PHE A 438 -18.56 15.79 -14.96
C PHE A 438 -19.33 15.24 -13.76
N VAL A 439 -20.21 14.26 -14.00
CA VAL A 439 -20.99 13.60 -12.94
C VAL A 439 -20.09 12.84 -11.95
N ILE A 440 -19.01 12.21 -12.43
CA ILE A 440 -18.04 11.53 -11.57
C ILE A 440 -17.24 12.53 -10.73
N SER A 441 -16.81 13.64 -11.33
CA SER A 441 -16.14 14.72 -10.60
C SER A 441 -17.03 15.26 -9.48
N LEU A 442 -18.32 15.47 -9.73
CA LEU A 442 -19.30 15.85 -8.71
C LEU A 442 -19.43 14.80 -7.60
N MET A 443 -19.47 13.51 -7.95
CA MET A 443 -19.50 12.41 -6.98
C MET A 443 -18.26 12.43 -6.06
N CYS A 444 -17.07 12.65 -6.63
CA CYS A 444 -15.82 12.72 -5.88
C CYS A 444 -15.77 13.96 -4.97
N ILE A 445 -16.23 15.12 -5.47
CA ILE A 445 -16.36 16.36 -4.68
C ILE A 445 -17.27 16.13 -3.48
N VAL A 446 -18.44 15.53 -3.68
CA VAL A 446 -19.40 15.27 -2.61
C VAL A 446 -18.84 14.31 -1.57
N LYS A 447 -18.12 13.25 -1.97
CA LYS A 447 -17.40 12.35 -1.05
C LYS A 447 -16.37 13.11 -0.22
N HIS A 448 -15.55 13.94 -0.88
CA HIS A 448 -14.49 14.68 -0.22
C HIS A 448 -15.02 15.74 0.76
N ILE A 449 -16.03 16.52 0.34
CA ILE A 449 -16.71 17.49 1.19
C ILE A 449 -17.33 16.80 2.39
N ASN A 450 -17.99 15.65 2.20
CA ASN A 450 -18.60 14.91 3.30
C ASN A 450 -17.56 14.47 4.34
N TYR A 451 -16.46 13.87 3.91
CA TYR A 451 -15.41 13.41 4.81
C TYR A 451 -14.75 14.57 5.57
N THR A 452 -14.61 15.73 4.91
CA THR A 452 -14.06 16.94 5.52
C THR A 452 -15.03 17.59 6.50
N TYR A 453 -16.30 17.72 6.13
CA TYR A 453 -17.35 18.29 6.97
C TYR A 453 -17.62 17.44 8.21
N ASN A 454 -17.68 16.11 8.04
CA ASN A 454 -17.91 15.15 9.12
C ASN A 454 -16.60 14.65 9.76
N HIS A 455 -15.49 15.37 9.60
CA HIS A 455 -14.16 14.93 10.06
C HIS A 455 -14.14 14.56 11.55
N GLU A 456 -14.81 15.34 12.41
CA GLU A 456 -14.89 15.05 13.85
C GLU A 456 -15.62 13.73 14.13
N GLN A 457 -16.63 13.37 13.34
CA GLN A 457 -17.32 12.08 13.49
C GLN A 457 -16.42 10.93 13.03
N MET A 458 -15.72 11.09 11.89
CA MET A 458 -14.78 10.09 11.39
C MET A 458 -13.61 9.88 12.35
N LYS A 459 -13.09 10.96 12.95
CA LYS A 459 -12.05 10.91 13.99
C LYS A 459 -12.53 10.15 15.23
N LYS A 460 -13.76 10.40 15.68
CA LYS A 460 -14.37 9.67 16.80
C LYS A 460 -14.54 8.18 16.49
N LEU A 461 -14.99 7.83 15.28
CA LEU A 461 -15.10 6.44 14.83
C LEU A 461 -13.75 5.72 14.85
N ALA A 462 -12.69 6.39 14.38
CA ALA A 462 -11.33 5.84 14.41
C ALA A 462 -10.80 5.69 15.84
N PHE A 463 -11.07 6.66 16.72
CA PHE A 463 -10.66 6.57 18.12
C PHE A 463 -11.35 5.42 18.86
N VAL A 464 -12.67 5.28 18.70
CA VAL A 464 -13.44 4.19 19.31
C VAL A 464 -12.95 2.84 18.80
N MET A 465 -12.72 2.71 17.48
CA MET A 465 -12.12 1.51 16.90
C MET A 465 -10.75 1.20 17.52
N ALA A 466 -9.88 2.20 17.66
CA ALA A 466 -8.56 2.00 18.26
C ALA A 466 -8.65 1.54 19.73
N ASP A 467 -9.59 2.09 20.50
CA ASP A 467 -9.84 1.69 21.89
C ASP A 467 -10.34 0.25 21.97
N ASP A 468 -11.30 -0.14 21.12
CA ASP A 468 -11.79 -1.51 21.01
C ASP A 468 -10.65 -2.48 20.70
N TRP A 469 -9.82 -2.20 19.69
CA TRP A 469 -8.64 -3.02 19.39
C TRP A 469 -7.69 -3.15 20.60
N ASN A 470 -7.51 -2.09 21.38
CA ASN A 470 -6.65 -2.10 22.57
C ASN A 470 -7.25 -2.95 23.71
N ILE A 471 -8.57 -2.96 23.85
CA ILE A 471 -9.31 -3.78 24.83
C ILE A 471 -9.22 -5.25 24.43
N TYR A 472 -9.56 -5.57 23.18
CA TYR A 472 -9.71 -6.95 22.71
C TYR A 472 -8.39 -7.62 22.30
N SER A 473 -7.32 -6.88 22.03
CA SER A 473 -5.98 -7.44 21.77
C SER A 473 -5.41 -8.27 22.92
N LYS A 474 -5.93 -8.09 24.14
CA LYS A 474 -5.50 -8.84 25.33
C LYS A 474 -6.14 -10.23 25.42
N LEU A 475 -7.16 -10.53 24.60
CA LEU A 475 -7.96 -11.75 24.65
C LEU A 475 -7.79 -12.55 23.35
N SER A 476 -7.18 -13.74 23.42
CA SER A 476 -6.76 -14.50 22.22
C SER A 476 -7.89 -14.80 21.23
N ASP A 477 -9.05 -15.24 21.73
CA ASP A 477 -10.14 -15.70 20.87
C ASP A 477 -10.86 -14.53 20.20
N GLU A 478 -11.10 -13.46 20.96
CA GLU A 478 -11.77 -12.24 20.48
C GLU A 478 -10.85 -11.45 19.53
N TYR A 479 -9.54 -11.43 19.80
CA TYR A 479 -8.54 -10.87 18.88
C TYR A 479 -8.50 -11.61 17.54
N ASN A 480 -8.57 -12.95 17.54
CA ASN A 480 -8.61 -13.74 16.32
C ASN A 480 -9.85 -13.44 15.47
N ILE A 481 -11.01 -13.20 16.10
CA ILE A 481 -12.25 -12.79 15.42
C ILE A 481 -12.06 -11.43 14.74
N LEU A 482 -11.49 -10.44 15.44
CA LEU A 482 -11.19 -9.12 14.86
C LEU A 482 -10.21 -9.22 13.69
N CYS A 483 -9.12 -9.98 13.83
CA CYS A 483 -8.14 -10.17 12.77
C CYS A 483 -8.75 -10.80 11.51
N LYS A 484 -9.66 -11.75 11.67
CA LYS A 484 -10.37 -12.40 10.55
C LYS A 484 -11.22 -11.41 9.77
N ASN A 485 -12.00 -10.57 10.46
CA ASN A 485 -12.84 -9.55 9.82
C ASN A 485 -11.98 -8.43 9.20
N TYR A 486 -10.88 -8.06 9.84
CA TYR A 486 -9.91 -7.13 9.27
C TYR A 486 -9.26 -7.65 7.99
N ASP A 487 -8.85 -8.92 7.94
CA ASP A 487 -8.29 -9.53 6.73
C ASP A 487 -9.31 -9.56 5.58
N MET A 488 -10.60 -9.78 5.88
CA MET A 488 -11.67 -9.63 4.90
C MET A 488 -11.73 -8.19 4.35
N GLY A 489 -11.75 -7.18 5.23
CA GLY A 489 -11.71 -5.77 4.84
C GLY A 489 -10.52 -5.44 3.94
N ARG A 490 -9.32 -5.88 4.33
CA ARG A 490 -8.09 -5.70 3.55
C ARG A 490 -8.18 -6.30 2.15
N LYS A 491 -8.67 -7.55 2.02
CA LYS A 491 -8.82 -8.23 0.74
C LYS A 491 -9.79 -7.49 -0.18
N VAL A 492 -10.92 -7.03 0.36
CA VAL A 492 -11.93 -6.29 -0.39
C VAL A 492 -11.41 -4.92 -0.83
N SER A 493 -10.75 -4.16 0.05
CA SER A 493 -10.15 -2.87 -0.30
C SER A 493 -9.08 -2.99 -1.39
N ILE A 494 -8.21 -4.01 -1.32
CA ILE A 494 -7.20 -4.27 -2.37
C ILE A 494 -7.89 -4.64 -3.69
N ALA A 495 -8.87 -5.54 -3.66
CA ALA A 495 -9.60 -5.94 -4.87
C ALA A 495 -10.32 -4.75 -5.52
N TYR A 496 -10.92 -3.87 -4.70
CA TYR A 496 -11.57 -2.65 -5.17
C TYR A 496 -10.60 -1.65 -5.79
N ALA A 497 -9.46 -1.39 -5.14
CA ALA A 497 -8.43 -0.52 -5.68
C ALA A 497 -7.91 -1.05 -7.03
N VAL A 498 -7.62 -2.35 -7.12
CA VAL A 498 -7.20 -2.99 -8.37
C VAL A 498 -8.28 -2.87 -9.45
N SER A 499 -9.56 -3.04 -9.11
CA SER A 499 -10.68 -2.86 -10.04
C SER A 499 -10.72 -1.44 -10.60
N LEU A 500 -10.71 -0.41 -9.73
CA LEU A 500 -10.80 1.00 -10.14
C LEU A 500 -9.58 1.48 -10.93
N TYR A 501 -8.36 1.18 -10.47
CA TYR A 501 -7.17 1.56 -11.24
C TYR A 501 -7.05 0.75 -12.54
N GLY A 502 -7.48 -0.52 -12.53
CA GLY A 502 -7.49 -1.39 -13.69
C GLY A 502 -8.46 -0.94 -14.77
N SER A 503 -9.70 -0.57 -14.40
CA SER A 503 -10.71 -0.06 -15.34
C SER A 503 -10.37 1.34 -15.88
N MET A 504 -9.45 2.08 -15.25
CA MET A 504 -8.95 3.35 -15.80
C MET A 504 -7.86 3.18 -16.86
N THR A 505 -7.24 1.99 -16.97
CA THR A 505 -6.12 1.77 -17.90
C THR A 505 -6.42 2.07 -19.37
N PRO A 506 -7.62 1.80 -19.95
CA PRO A 506 -7.89 2.13 -21.35
C PRO A 506 -7.91 3.65 -21.60
N PHE A 507 -8.34 4.46 -20.63
CA PHE A 507 -8.35 5.92 -20.77
C PHE A 507 -6.96 6.54 -20.64
N LEU A 508 -6.10 5.95 -19.82
CA LEU A 508 -4.72 6.39 -19.70
C LEU A 508 -3.92 6.02 -20.94
N ILE A 509 -4.12 4.81 -21.47
CA ILE A 509 -3.25 4.23 -22.49
C ILE A 509 -3.67 4.66 -23.91
N VAL A 510 -4.97 4.73 -24.23
CA VAL A 510 -5.39 4.96 -25.62
C VAL A 510 -4.92 6.34 -26.16
N PRO A 511 -5.05 7.47 -25.44
CA PRO A 511 -4.48 8.75 -25.92
C PRO A 511 -2.96 8.70 -26.07
N VAL A 512 -2.24 7.98 -25.20
CA VAL A 512 -0.78 7.82 -25.30
C VAL A 512 -0.41 7.00 -26.54
N ILE A 513 -1.11 5.90 -26.81
CA ILE A 513 -0.90 5.08 -28.01
C ILE A 513 -1.18 5.90 -29.28
N ILE A 514 -2.32 6.60 -29.33
CA ILE A 514 -2.70 7.36 -30.52
C ILE A 514 -1.70 8.50 -30.78
N ASN A 515 -1.26 9.22 -29.75
CA ASN A 515 -0.26 10.28 -29.90
C ASN A 515 1.13 9.75 -30.27
N THR A 516 1.55 8.59 -29.73
CA THR A 516 2.84 7.97 -30.09
C THR A 516 2.84 7.44 -31.52
N VAL A 517 1.74 6.81 -31.97
CA VAL A 517 1.59 6.32 -33.35
C VAL A 517 1.54 7.48 -34.35
N SER A 518 0.87 8.57 -33.99
CA SER A 518 0.83 9.81 -34.79
C SER A 518 2.20 10.48 -34.89
N TYR A 519 2.91 10.59 -33.77
CA TYR A 519 4.28 11.10 -33.74
C TYR A 519 5.27 10.23 -34.55
N MET A 520 5.06 8.92 -34.62
CA MET A 520 5.83 8.01 -35.47
C MET A 520 5.48 8.10 -36.97
N GLY A 521 4.52 8.94 -37.37
CA GLY A 521 4.12 9.14 -38.77
C GLY A 521 3.30 8.00 -39.37
N LEU A 522 2.82 7.06 -38.55
CA LEU A 522 2.05 5.90 -38.99
C LEU A 522 0.55 6.20 -39.16
N TYR A 523 0.07 7.31 -38.57
CA TYR A 523 -1.35 7.70 -38.59
C TYR A 523 -1.50 9.23 -38.53
N ASN A 524 -2.09 9.83 -39.56
CA ASN A 524 -2.27 11.28 -39.64
C ASN A 524 -3.60 11.66 -38.98
N ILE A 525 -3.55 12.42 -37.90
CA ILE A 525 -4.73 12.79 -37.10
C ILE A 525 -5.01 14.27 -37.30
N SER A 526 -6.26 14.61 -37.60
CA SER A 526 -6.75 15.99 -37.70
C SER A 526 -6.91 16.64 -36.32
N ASP A 527 -7.39 15.91 -35.30
CA ASP A 527 -7.57 16.39 -33.91
C ASP A 527 -6.90 15.48 -32.87
N ARG A 528 -6.03 16.03 -32.02
CA ARG A 528 -5.34 15.25 -30.99
C ARG A 528 -6.32 14.87 -29.85
N PRO A 529 -6.48 13.59 -29.52
CA PRO A 529 -7.51 13.17 -28.55
C PRO A 529 -7.07 13.41 -27.10
N LEU A 530 -7.79 14.28 -26.39
CA LEU A 530 -7.69 14.44 -24.92
C LEU A 530 -8.30 13.23 -24.19
N MET A 531 -7.97 13.07 -22.90
CA MET A 531 -8.56 12.01 -22.05
C MET A 531 -10.07 12.19 -21.87
N PHE A 532 -10.53 13.44 -21.77
CA PHE A 532 -11.94 13.86 -21.77
C PHE A 532 -12.09 15.19 -22.52
N ARG A 533 -13.21 15.40 -23.21
CA ARG A 533 -13.51 16.68 -23.87
C ARG A 533 -13.79 17.73 -22.79
N THR A 534 -12.86 18.68 -22.62
CA THR A 534 -12.87 19.74 -21.59
C THR A 534 -12.51 21.05 -22.24
N GLU A 535 -13.21 22.14 -21.90
CA GLU A 535 -12.98 23.44 -22.50
C GLU A 535 -12.21 24.31 -21.53
N TYR A 536 -10.94 24.53 -21.84
CA TYR A 536 -10.01 25.18 -20.93
C TYR A 536 -9.96 26.72 -21.05
N PHE A 537 -10.87 27.33 -21.84
CA PHE A 537 -10.86 28.77 -22.19
C PHE A 537 -9.49 29.30 -22.67
N ILE A 538 -8.62 28.36 -23.06
CA ILE A 538 -7.23 28.52 -23.49
C ILE A 538 -7.10 27.69 -24.76
N ASP A 539 -6.32 28.18 -25.72
CA ASP A 539 -6.06 27.51 -26.99
C ASP A 539 -5.58 26.07 -26.77
N SER A 540 -6.46 25.11 -27.08
CA SER A 540 -6.28 23.68 -26.84
C SER A 540 -5.20 23.09 -27.74
N GLU A 541 -4.95 23.67 -28.92
CA GLU A 541 -3.86 23.22 -29.81
C GLU A 541 -2.50 23.66 -29.27
N LYS A 542 -2.43 24.87 -28.72
CA LYS A 542 -1.19 25.45 -28.17
C LYS A 542 -0.78 24.82 -26.84
N TYR A 543 -1.73 24.52 -25.96
CA TYR A 543 -1.48 23.99 -24.61
C TYR A 543 -1.94 22.55 -24.40
N TYR A 544 -2.14 21.81 -25.48
CA TYR A 544 -2.64 20.43 -25.49
C TYR A 544 -2.02 19.50 -24.42
N TYR A 545 -0.69 19.50 -24.30
CA TYR A 545 0.01 18.56 -23.43
C TYR A 545 -0.03 18.91 -21.93
N PRO A 546 0.17 20.17 -21.51
CA PRO A 546 -0.16 20.60 -20.15
C PRO A 546 -1.60 20.24 -19.75
N LEU A 547 -2.56 20.43 -20.66
CA LEU A 547 -3.95 20.06 -20.44
C LEU A 547 -4.14 18.55 -20.28
N LEU A 548 -3.44 17.75 -21.09
CA LEU A 548 -3.45 16.29 -20.99
C LEU A 548 -2.84 15.78 -19.67
N VAL A 549 -1.70 16.34 -19.23
CA VAL A 549 -1.09 15.97 -17.95
C VAL A 549 -1.93 16.43 -16.77
N HIS A 550 -2.47 17.64 -16.83
CA HIS A 550 -3.44 18.11 -15.86
C HIS A 550 -4.59 17.12 -15.77
N SER A 551 -5.19 16.72 -16.90
CA SER A 551 -6.27 15.71 -17.02
C SER A 551 -5.91 14.39 -16.33
N TYR A 552 -4.69 13.87 -16.56
CA TYR A 552 -4.22 12.64 -15.93
C TYR A 552 -4.04 12.77 -14.42
N ILE A 553 -3.40 13.84 -13.94
CA ILE A 553 -3.15 14.04 -12.51
C ILE A 553 -4.45 14.15 -11.74
N GLY A 554 -5.39 14.97 -12.21
CA GLY A 554 -6.66 15.11 -11.49
C GLY A 554 -7.52 13.86 -11.58
N THR A 555 -7.51 13.10 -12.70
CA THR A 555 -8.22 11.82 -12.76
C THR A 555 -7.63 10.80 -11.78
N LEU A 556 -6.30 10.67 -11.71
CA LEU A 556 -5.64 9.81 -10.71
C LEU A 556 -5.91 10.30 -9.29
N GLY A 557 -5.94 11.62 -9.07
CA GLY A 557 -6.32 12.25 -7.80
C GLY A 557 -7.73 11.86 -7.38
N PHE A 558 -8.72 12.02 -8.26
CA PHE A 558 -10.11 11.64 -8.00
C PHE A 558 -10.25 10.16 -7.65
N VAL A 559 -9.65 9.26 -8.44
CA VAL A 559 -9.69 7.81 -8.18
C VAL A 559 -9.07 7.49 -6.81
N THR A 560 -7.94 8.10 -6.48
CA THR A 560 -7.25 7.87 -5.21
C THR A 560 -8.10 8.34 -4.02
N ILE A 561 -8.75 9.51 -4.13
CA ILE A 561 -9.65 10.03 -3.10
C ILE A 561 -10.83 9.07 -2.88
N VAL A 562 -11.45 8.58 -3.95
CA VAL A 562 -12.58 7.64 -3.87
C VAL A 562 -12.14 6.33 -3.22
N VAL A 563 -11.04 5.73 -3.69
CA VAL A 563 -10.49 4.49 -3.13
C VAL A 563 -10.20 4.64 -1.64
N ALA A 564 -9.59 5.76 -1.22
CA ALA A 564 -9.24 6.00 0.17
C ALA A 564 -10.48 6.12 1.08
N ILE A 565 -11.47 6.93 0.68
CA ILE A 565 -12.68 7.17 1.47
C ILE A 565 -13.51 5.87 1.57
N ASP A 566 -13.73 5.17 0.47
CA ASP A 566 -14.54 3.95 0.46
C ASP A 566 -13.82 2.81 1.20
N SER A 567 -12.49 2.72 1.12
CA SER A 567 -11.74 1.73 1.90
C SER A 567 -11.83 1.97 3.39
N MET A 568 -11.79 3.23 3.85
CA MET A 568 -11.98 3.56 5.26
C MET A 568 -13.37 3.13 5.77
N LEU A 569 -14.42 3.33 4.98
CA LEU A 569 -15.76 2.83 5.31
C LEU A 569 -15.77 1.30 5.45
N VAL A 570 -15.15 0.58 4.52
CA VAL A 570 -15.05 -0.89 4.58
C VAL A 570 -14.42 -1.32 5.89
N PHE A 571 -13.32 -0.69 6.32
CA PHE A 571 -12.69 -1.02 7.60
C PHE A 571 -13.60 -0.74 8.81
N HIS A 572 -14.29 0.41 8.85
CA HIS A 572 -15.23 0.71 9.92
C HIS A 572 -16.38 -0.30 10.00
N VAL A 573 -16.94 -0.71 8.86
CA VAL A 573 -18.01 -1.70 8.84
C VAL A 573 -17.50 -3.09 9.21
N GLN A 574 -16.32 -3.49 8.74
CA GLN A 574 -15.73 -4.79 9.10
C GLN A 574 -15.35 -4.87 10.57
N HIS A 575 -14.94 -3.75 11.18
CA HIS A 575 -14.77 -3.65 12.62
C HIS A 575 -16.09 -3.99 13.35
N GLU A 576 -17.21 -3.36 12.95
CA GLU A 576 -18.52 -3.63 13.54
C GLU A 576 -19.00 -5.07 13.32
N CYS A 577 -18.74 -5.65 12.15
CA CYS A 577 -18.98 -7.06 11.89
C CYS A 577 -18.18 -7.95 12.87
N GLY A 578 -16.91 -7.61 13.12
CA GLY A 578 -16.08 -8.28 14.12
C GLY A 578 -16.66 -8.15 15.54
N MET A 579 -17.11 -6.96 15.93
CA MET A 579 -17.75 -6.73 17.22
C MET A 579 -19.06 -7.53 17.39
N CYS A 580 -19.85 -7.67 16.31
CA CYS A 580 -21.04 -8.53 16.30
C CYS A 580 -20.69 -10.02 16.49
N GLU A 581 -19.59 -10.48 15.89
CA GLU A 581 -19.10 -11.86 16.08
C GLU A 581 -18.58 -12.08 17.50
N ILE A 582 -17.86 -11.12 18.09
CA ILE A 582 -17.44 -11.17 19.50
C ILE A 582 -18.68 -11.25 20.41
N LEU A 583 -19.72 -10.47 20.13
CA LEU A 583 -20.99 -10.56 20.85
C LEU A 583 -21.61 -11.96 20.76
N GLY A 584 -21.67 -12.52 19.55
CA GLY A 584 -22.14 -13.89 19.34
C GLY A 584 -21.34 -14.91 20.13
N TYR A 585 -20.01 -14.82 20.07
CA TYR A 585 -19.08 -15.69 20.81
C TYR A 585 -19.31 -15.60 22.33
N ARG A 586 -19.44 -14.39 22.87
CA ARG A 586 -19.71 -14.18 24.30
C ARG A 586 -21.07 -14.75 24.71
N LEU A 587 -22.11 -14.53 23.91
CA LEU A 587 -23.46 -15.05 24.18
C LEU A 587 -23.51 -16.58 24.16
N ALA A 588 -22.78 -17.22 23.25
CA ALA A 588 -22.70 -18.69 23.19
C ALA A 588 -22.08 -19.32 24.44
N ARG A 589 -21.09 -18.66 25.08
CA ARG A 589 -20.40 -19.20 26.27
C ARG A 589 -21.19 -19.07 27.57
N ILE A 590 -22.06 -18.08 27.70
CA ILE A 590 -23.01 -17.96 28.83
C ILE A 590 -23.88 -19.21 28.91
N VAL A 591 -24.24 -19.69 27.73
CA VAL A 591 -25.20 -20.77 27.54
C VAL A 591 -24.62 -22.14 27.87
N GLU A 592 -23.31 -22.31 27.76
CA GLU A 592 -22.60 -23.55 28.13
C GLU A 592 -22.29 -23.61 29.63
N ALA A 593 -22.15 -22.47 30.32
CA ALA A 593 -21.86 -22.40 31.75
C ALA A 593 -23.10 -22.63 32.64
N ASP A 594 -24.32 -22.38 32.14
CA ASP A 594 -25.59 -22.58 32.85
C ASP A 594 -26.05 -24.06 32.77
N THR A 595 -25.27 -25.00 33.32
CA THR A 595 -25.76 -26.37 33.57
C THR A 595 -26.34 -26.48 34.99
N LEU A 596 -27.66 -26.61 35.06
CA LEU A 596 -28.52 -27.08 36.18
C LEU A 596 -29.30 -26.04 37.02
N ASP A 597 -30.59 -26.35 37.13
CA ASP A 597 -31.66 -25.95 38.07
C ASP A 597 -31.77 -24.49 38.57
N ILE A 598 -32.86 -23.82 38.16
CA ILE A 598 -33.21 -22.42 38.50
C ILE A 598 -33.35 -22.21 40.02
N ASN A 599 -33.64 -23.27 40.77
CA ASN A 599 -33.87 -23.22 42.22
C ASN A 599 -32.58 -23.31 43.07
N LEU A 600 -31.40 -23.48 42.46
CA LEU A 600 -30.12 -23.75 43.15
C LEU A 600 -29.09 -22.61 43.09
N TYR A 601 -29.41 -21.47 42.48
CA TYR A 601 -28.46 -20.36 42.35
C TYR A 601 -28.05 -19.79 43.72
N THR A 602 -26.75 -19.80 43.99
CA THR A 602 -26.20 -18.98 45.06
C THR A 602 -26.20 -17.50 44.65
N ASN A 603 -26.42 -16.58 45.60
CA ASN A 603 -26.44 -15.13 45.32
C ASN A 603 -25.19 -14.62 44.57
N LYS A 604 -24.06 -15.32 44.67
CA LYS A 604 -22.79 -14.94 44.03
C LYS A 604 -22.71 -15.36 42.56
N GLU A 605 -23.20 -16.55 42.21
CA GLU A 605 -23.23 -17.03 40.81
C GLU A 605 -24.27 -16.27 39.99
N GLU A 606 -25.44 -15.98 40.57
CA GLU A 606 -26.44 -15.11 39.92
C GLU A 606 -25.86 -13.72 39.61
N ALA A 607 -25.06 -13.15 40.52
CA ALA A 607 -24.41 -11.86 40.33
C ALA A 607 -23.35 -11.90 39.21
N MET A 608 -22.59 -12.99 39.08
CA MET A 608 -21.60 -13.13 38.00
C MET A 608 -22.25 -13.30 36.62
N SER A 609 -23.28 -14.15 36.50
CA SER A 609 -24.02 -14.32 35.23
C SER A 609 -24.74 -13.03 34.82
N TYR A 610 -25.27 -12.28 35.79
CA TYR A 610 -25.87 -10.97 35.54
C TYR A 610 -24.84 -9.94 35.04
N GLU A 611 -23.67 -9.84 35.67
CA GLU A 611 -22.62 -8.90 35.25
C GLU A 611 -22.08 -9.24 33.84
N TYR A 612 -21.94 -10.52 33.52
CA TYR A 612 -21.54 -10.95 32.18
C TYR A 612 -22.57 -10.56 31.11
N ILE A 613 -23.86 -10.80 31.36
CA ILE A 613 -24.94 -10.40 30.44
C ILE A 613 -25.04 -8.89 30.30
N LYS A 614 -24.89 -8.16 31.40
CA LYS A 614 -24.81 -6.69 31.39
C LYS A 614 -23.69 -6.22 30.47
N ASN A 615 -22.50 -6.82 30.52
CA ASN A 615 -21.40 -6.50 29.60
C ASN A 615 -21.76 -6.79 28.14
N CYS A 616 -22.47 -7.88 27.86
CA CYS A 616 -22.96 -8.18 26.50
C CYS A 616 -23.97 -7.13 26.00
N VAL A 617 -24.87 -6.65 26.86
CA VAL A 617 -25.82 -5.58 26.50
C VAL A 617 -25.13 -4.24 26.30
N ILE A 618 -24.13 -3.91 27.13
CA ILE A 618 -23.30 -2.71 26.93
C ILE A 618 -22.61 -2.77 25.56
N MET A 619 -22.05 -3.93 25.20
CA MET A 619 -21.41 -4.14 23.90
C MET A 619 -22.39 -4.08 22.73
N HIS A 620 -23.60 -4.64 22.87
CA HIS A 620 -24.64 -4.49 21.84
C HIS A 620 -25.04 -3.01 21.66
N ASN A 621 -25.14 -2.25 22.74
CA ASN A 621 -25.42 -0.81 22.66
C ASN A 621 -24.26 -0.03 22.04
N HIS A 622 -23.01 -0.45 22.30
CA HIS A 622 -21.82 0.11 21.66
C HIS A 622 -21.87 -0.08 20.14
N ILE A 623 -22.17 -1.29 19.67
CA ILE A 623 -22.33 -1.62 18.24
C ILE A 623 -23.41 -0.74 17.59
N ILE A 624 -24.57 -0.60 18.26
CA ILE A 624 -25.67 0.24 17.75
C ILE A 624 -25.24 1.70 17.61
N GLU A 625 -24.57 2.25 18.63
CA GLU A 625 -24.13 3.65 18.62
C GLU A 625 -23.04 3.90 17.57
N TYR A 626 -22.11 2.96 17.38
CA TYR A 626 -21.08 3.05 16.36
C TYR A 626 -21.67 3.00 14.94
N ALA A 627 -22.54 2.02 14.67
CA ALA A 627 -23.23 1.91 13.39
C ALA A 627 -24.08 3.15 13.06
N LYS A 628 -24.75 3.72 14.08
CA LYS A 628 -25.52 4.96 13.93
C LYS A 628 -24.63 6.17 13.59
N ARG A 629 -23.42 6.24 14.14
CA ARG A 629 -22.44 7.28 13.80
C ARG A 629 -21.97 7.15 12.36
N ILE A 630 -21.70 5.93 11.88
CA ILE A 630 -21.38 5.68 10.46
C ILE A 630 -22.51 6.19 9.57
N GLU A 631 -23.76 5.85 9.90
CA GLU A 631 -24.92 6.26 9.12
C GLU A 631 -25.08 7.78 9.10
N ILE A 632 -25.06 8.44 10.27
CA ILE A 632 -25.22 9.90 10.36
C ILE A 632 -24.12 10.64 9.58
N ALA A 633 -22.87 10.14 9.63
CA ALA A 633 -21.74 10.76 8.96
C ALA A 633 -21.80 10.66 7.43
N ASN A 634 -22.54 9.69 6.87
CA ASN A 634 -22.49 9.40 5.44
C ASN A 634 -23.86 9.42 4.71
N THR A 635 -24.98 9.45 5.44
CA THR A 635 -26.33 9.29 4.85
C THR A 635 -26.64 10.31 3.75
N THR A 636 -26.28 11.58 3.96
CA THR A 636 -26.52 12.65 2.98
C THR A 636 -25.60 12.52 1.77
N SER A 637 -24.35 12.11 2.00
CA SER A 637 -23.37 11.92 0.92
C SER A 637 -23.77 10.75 0.01
N TYR A 638 -24.20 9.62 0.59
CA TYR A 638 -24.67 8.48 -0.19
C TYR A 638 -25.90 8.79 -1.03
N PHE A 639 -26.78 9.68 -0.58
CA PHE A 639 -27.94 10.10 -1.38
C PHE A 639 -27.51 10.74 -2.70
N PHE A 640 -26.58 11.71 -2.63
CA PHE A 640 -26.04 12.36 -3.82
C PHE A 640 -25.14 11.44 -4.65
N GLN A 641 -24.32 10.60 -4.00
CA GLN A 641 -23.46 9.63 -4.69
C GLN A 641 -24.29 8.65 -5.51
N LEU A 642 -25.37 8.10 -4.93
CA LEU A 642 -26.25 7.17 -5.63
C LEU A 642 -26.96 7.83 -6.82
N GLY A 643 -27.43 9.07 -6.65
CA GLY A 643 -28.02 9.85 -7.74
C GLY A 643 -27.04 10.11 -8.89
N PHE A 644 -25.83 10.59 -8.57
CA PHE A 644 -24.80 10.83 -9.58
C PHE A 644 -24.31 9.53 -10.23
N ASN A 645 -24.15 8.44 -9.47
CA ASN A 645 -23.74 7.16 -10.02
C ASN A 645 -24.78 6.61 -11.02
N MET A 646 -26.08 6.70 -10.69
CA MET A 646 -27.16 6.32 -11.62
C MET A 646 -27.15 7.17 -12.90
N MET A 647 -26.98 8.49 -12.79
CA MET A 647 -26.87 9.38 -13.95
C MET A 647 -25.63 9.02 -14.80
N GLY A 648 -24.47 8.85 -14.17
CA GLY A 648 -23.22 8.50 -14.84
C GLY A 648 -23.29 7.15 -15.56
N MET A 649 -23.92 6.14 -14.95
CA MET A 649 -24.12 4.84 -15.60
C MET A 649 -25.01 4.96 -16.83
N THR A 650 -26.08 5.74 -16.75
CA THR A 650 -26.99 5.96 -17.88
C THR A 650 -26.27 6.59 -19.07
N PHE A 651 -25.48 7.65 -18.84
CA PHE A 651 -24.69 8.31 -19.89
C PHE A 651 -23.62 7.38 -20.48
N THR A 652 -22.84 6.69 -19.64
CA THR A 652 -21.75 5.81 -20.11
C THR A 652 -22.27 4.61 -20.90
N ILE A 653 -23.36 3.99 -20.46
CA ILE A 653 -23.98 2.86 -21.18
C ILE A 653 -24.49 3.32 -22.55
N PHE A 654 -25.19 4.46 -22.58
CA PHE A 654 -25.68 5.02 -23.85
C PHE A 654 -24.52 5.29 -24.83
N GLN A 655 -23.42 5.87 -24.35
CA GLN A 655 -22.24 6.17 -25.17
C GLN A 655 -21.51 4.92 -25.66
N ALA A 656 -21.36 3.91 -24.79
CA ALA A 656 -20.77 2.64 -25.16
C ALA A 656 -21.56 2.00 -26.32
N VAL A 657 -22.89 2.09 -26.29
CA VAL A 657 -23.77 1.58 -27.36
C VAL A 657 -23.68 2.43 -28.63
N VAL A 658 -23.75 3.75 -28.52
CA VAL A 658 -23.69 4.64 -29.70
C VAL A 658 -22.35 4.53 -30.43
N LYS A 659 -21.25 4.35 -29.69
CA LYS A 659 -19.89 4.24 -30.24
C LYS A 659 -19.45 2.80 -30.54
N LEU A 660 -20.36 1.82 -30.58
CA LEU A 660 -20.06 0.40 -30.87
C LEU A 660 -19.29 0.19 -32.19
N SER A 661 -19.41 1.10 -33.16
CA SER A 661 -18.69 1.06 -34.43
C SER A 661 -17.19 1.38 -34.31
N ASP A 662 -16.77 2.07 -33.23
CA ASP A 662 -15.38 2.33 -32.90
C ASP A 662 -14.99 1.54 -31.63
N PRO A 663 -14.25 0.43 -31.77
CA PRO A 663 -13.93 -0.43 -30.64
C PRO A 663 -13.09 0.26 -29.56
N ASN A 664 -12.30 1.28 -29.89
CA ASN A 664 -11.47 1.98 -28.91
C ASN A 664 -12.30 2.89 -28.01
N GLU A 665 -13.23 3.64 -28.60
CA GLU A 665 -14.15 4.51 -27.86
C GLU A 665 -15.21 3.70 -27.10
N ALA A 666 -15.75 2.64 -27.70
CA ALA A 666 -16.67 1.74 -27.01
C ALA A 666 -16.02 1.09 -25.78
N LEU A 667 -14.76 0.64 -25.88
CA LEU A 667 -14.02 0.03 -24.78
C LEU A 667 -13.82 1.01 -23.61
N ARG A 668 -13.56 2.29 -23.91
CA ARG A 668 -13.45 3.34 -22.89
C ARG A 668 -14.75 3.47 -22.12
N TYR A 669 -15.88 3.76 -22.78
CA TYR A 669 -17.15 3.95 -22.08
C TYR A 669 -17.62 2.69 -21.33
N ALA A 670 -17.41 1.50 -21.89
CA ALA A 670 -17.68 0.24 -21.20
C ALA A 670 -16.84 0.08 -19.92
N SER A 671 -15.57 0.46 -19.96
CA SER A 671 -14.69 0.43 -18.77
C SER A 671 -15.14 1.43 -17.69
N PHE A 672 -15.68 2.58 -18.09
CA PHE A 672 -16.28 3.56 -17.18
C PHE A 672 -17.54 3.01 -16.49
N THR A 673 -18.40 2.30 -17.22
CA THR A 673 -19.56 1.62 -16.63
C THR A 673 -19.15 0.56 -15.61
N VAL A 674 -18.10 -0.24 -15.89
CA VAL A 674 -17.56 -1.22 -14.93
C VAL A 674 -17.03 -0.54 -13.67
N THR A 675 -16.42 0.64 -13.81
CA THR A 675 -15.95 1.47 -12.70
C THR A 675 -17.12 1.91 -11.81
N LEU A 676 -18.14 2.51 -12.41
CA LEU A 676 -19.33 3.01 -11.69
C LEU A 676 -20.10 1.88 -10.99
N LEU A 677 -20.19 0.72 -11.64
CA LEU A 677 -20.77 -0.49 -11.04
C LEU A 677 -19.95 -0.97 -9.84
N SER A 678 -18.62 -0.94 -9.94
CA SER A 678 -17.72 -1.30 -8.83
C SER A 678 -17.89 -0.36 -7.64
N VAL A 679 -18.02 0.95 -7.87
CA VAL A 679 -18.29 1.96 -6.83
C VAL A 679 -19.64 1.68 -6.15
N LEU A 680 -20.70 1.46 -6.93
CA LEU A 680 -22.03 1.19 -6.38
C LEU A 680 -22.07 -0.11 -5.58
N PHE A 681 -21.36 -1.14 -6.04
CA PHE A 681 -21.21 -2.40 -5.33
C PHE A 681 -20.53 -2.20 -3.98
N LEU A 682 -19.44 -1.43 -3.93
CA LEU A 682 -18.71 -1.13 -2.69
C LEU A 682 -19.48 -0.22 -1.74
N GLU A 683 -20.40 0.61 -2.23
CA GLU A 683 -21.32 1.36 -1.35
C GLU A 683 -22.39 0.44 -0.73
N SER A 684 -22.87 -0.54 -1.50
CA SER A 684 -23.97 -1.43 -1.11
C SER A 684 -23.53 -2.63 -0.27
N TRP A 685 -22.33 -3.16 -0.52
CA TRP A 685 -21.83 -4.37 0.13
C TRP A 685 -21.56 -4.21 1.64
N PRO A 686 -20.89 -3.15 2.13
CA PRO A 686 -20.73 -2.91 3.56
C PRO A 686 -22.08 -2.74 4.27
N GLY A 687 -23.04 -2.03 3.65
CA GLY A 687 -24.39 -1.91 4.19
C GLY A 687 -25.10 -3.26 4.36
N GLN A 688 -24.93 -4.16 3.39
CA GLN A 688 -25.41 -5.54 3.49
C GLN A 688 -24.71 -6.32 4.62
N GLN A 689 -23.38 -6.28 4.68
CA GLN A 689 -22.61 -6.98 5.71
C GLN A 689 -23.03 -6.57 7.11
N LEU A 690 -23.18 -5.26 7.36
CA LEU A 690 -23.62 -4.75 8.65
C LEU A 690 -25.02 -5.27 9.02
N SER A 691 -25.95 -5.26 8.07
CA SER A 691 -27.31 -5.79 8.27
C SER A 691 -27.30 -7.29 8.56
N ASP A 692 -26.49 -8.07 7.84
CA ASP A 692 -26.42 -9.53 8.04
C ASP A 692 -25.82 -9.89 9.39
N TYR A 693 -24.73 -9.21 9.78
CA TYR A 693 -24.07 -9.46 11.06
C TYR A 693 -24.91 -9.03 12.25
N THR A 694 -25.62 -7.90 12.14
CA THR A 694 -26.55 -7.48 13.20
C THR A 694 -27.78 -8.39 13.29
N ASN A 695 -28.27 -8.92 12.16
CA ASN A 695 -29.33 -9.93 12.16
C ASN A 695 -28.90 -11.24 12.85
N LYS A 696 -27.62 -11.64 12.71
CA LYS A 696 -27.08 -12.82 13.43
C LYS A 696 -27.15 -12.67 14.95
N ILE A 697 -27.11 -11.46 15.51
CA ILE A 697 -27.22 -11.24 16.95
C ILE A 697 -28.52 -11.83 17.50
N PHE A 698 -29.63 -11.68 16.77
CA PHE A 698 -30.90 -12.30 17.14
C PHE A 698 -30.76 -13.84 17.23
N ALA A 699 -30.18 -14.46 16.20
CA ALA A 699 -29.95 -15.91 16.15
C ALA A 699 -29.00 -16.39 17.26
N PHE A 700 -27.91 -15.67 17.55
CA PHE A 700 -27.01 -16.00 18.65
C PHE A 700 -27.72 -15.95 20.01
N THR A 701 -28.60 -14.97 20.18
CA THR A 701 -29.35 -14.81 21.42
C THR A 701 -30.43 -15.87 21.59
N THR A 702 -31.13 -16.25 20.51
CA THR A 702 -32.21 -17.27 20.56
C THR A 702 -31.70 -18.70 20.66
N ASN A 703 -30.58 -19.02 20.01
CA ASN A 703 -29.93 -20.34 20.13
C ASN A 703 -29.35 -20.58 21.53
N GLY A 704 -29.24 -19.53 22.33
CA GLY A 704 -28.85 -19.64 23.73
C GLY A 704 -29.90 -20.32 24.59
N ARG A 705 -29.47 -21.02 25.65
CA ARG A 705 -30.35 -21.57 26.71
C ARG A 705 -30.79 -20.49 27.71
N TRP A 706 -31.11 -19.28 27.23
CA TRP A 706 -31.49 -18.12 28.06
C TRP A 706 -32.71 -18.39 28.95
N TYR A 707 -33.57 -19.34 28.55
CA TYR A 707 -34.72 -19.81 29.32
C TYR A 707 -34.34 -20.62 30.58
N GLN A 708 -33.07 -20.97 30.75
CA GLN A 708 -32.55 -21.65 31.94
C GLN A 708 -31.89 -20.69 32.94
N SER A 709 -31.52 -19.48 32.50
CA SER A 709 -30.89 -18.46 33.34
C SER A 709 -31.85 -17.80 34.34
N SER A 710 -31.35 -16.99 35.27
CA SER A 710 -32.18 -16.31 36.29
C SER A 710 -33.22 -15.35 35.69
N LEU A 711 -34.27 -15.04 36.47
CA LEU A 711 -35.32 -14.09 36.07
C LEU A 711 -34.78 -12.71 35.69
N ARG A 712 -33.73 -12.24 36.38
CA ARG A 712 -33.08 -10.95 36.08
C ARG A 712 -32.35 -10.98 34.74
N VAL A 713 -31.61 -12.05 34.46
CA VAL A 713 -30.91 -12.26 33.19
C VAL A 713 -31.91 -12.36 32.03
N ARG A 714 -33.01 -13.11 32.19
CA ARG A 714 -34.05 -13.24 31.17
C ARG A 714 -34.64 -11.88 30.77
N LYS A 715 -34.97 -11.02 31.72
CA LYS A 715 -35.52 -9.68 31.43
C LYS A 715 -34.57 -8.84 30.57
N VAL A 716 -33.26 -8.89 30.85
CA VAL A 716 -32.24 -8.13 30.11
C VAL A 716 -32.06 -8.71 28.69
N ILE A 717 -31.98 -10.03 28.57
CA ILE A 717 -31.90 -10.72 27.27
C ILE A 717 -33.14 -10.45 26.42
N SER A 718 -34.35 -10.43 27.02
CA SER A 718 -35.59 -10.12 26.30
C SER A 718 -35.57 -8.71 25.69
N ILE A 719 -35.00 -7.72 26.37
CA ILE A 719 -34.83 -6.37 25.81
C ILE A 719 -33.87 -6.40 24.63
N MET A 720 -32.76 -7.14 24.75
CA MET A 720 -31.79 -7.30 23.67
C MET A 720 -32.41 -7.99 22.44
N LEU A 721 -33.21 -9.04 22.65
CA LEU A 721 -33.95 -9.75 21.60
C LEU A 721 -34.90 -8.83 20.84
N ILE A 722 -35.73 -8.07 21.56
CA ILE A 722 -36.66 -7.10 20.96
C ILE A 722 -35.91 -6.07 20.10
N ARG A 723 -34.74 -5.62 20.56
CA ARG A 723 -33.90 -4.66 19.82
C ARG A 723 -33.20 -5.29 18.61
N SER A 724 -32.71 -6.51 18.72
CA SER A 724 -32.02 -7.23 17.64
C SER A 724 -32.94 -7.74 16.52
N TYR A 725 -34.26 -7.72 16.74
CA TYR A 725 -35.26 -8.13 15.74
C TYR A 725 -35.24 -7.27 14.47
N VAL A 726 -34.83 -6.01 14.59
CA VAL A 726 -34.67 -5.11 13.45
C VAL A 726 -33.16 -4.93 13.19
N PRO A 727 -32.62 -5.44 12.07
CA PRO A 727 -31.21 -5.29 11.76
C PRO A 727 -30.87 -3.84 11.46
N ILE A 728 -29.62 -3.47 11.73
CA ILE A 728 -29.13 -2.12 11.47
C ILE A 728 -28.85 -1.97 9.98
N LYS A 729 -29.37 -0.90 9.37
CA LYS A 729 -29.23 -0.64 7.93
C LYS A 729 -28.57 0.72 7.74
N ILE A 730 -27.62 0.80 6.82
CA ILE A 730 -27.10 2.08 6.34
C ILE A 730 -28.02 2.57 5.23
N THR A 731 -28.48 3.82 5.34
CA THR A 731 -29.40 4.41 4.38
C THR A 731 -28.80 5.63 3.68
N ALA A 732 -29.07 5.75 2.38
CA ALA A 732 -28.86 6.94 1.59
C ALA A 732 -30.08 7.85 1.73
N GLY A 733 -29.90 9.01 2.38
CA GLY A 733 -30.93 10.01 2.60
C GLY A 733 -32.17 9.52 3.35
N LYS A 734 -32.08 8.40 4.10
CA LYS A 734 -33.21 7.67 4.69
C LYS A 734 -34.28 7.16 3.71
N LEU A 735 -34.03 7.27 2.41
CA LEU A 735 -34.96 6.87 1.35
C LEU A 735 -34.58 5.52 0.73
N TYR A 736 -33.28 5.25 0.65
CA TYR A 736 -32.74 4.07 -0.02
C TYR A 736 -31.82 3.30 0.91
N ALA A 737 -32.10 2.02 1.16
CA ALA A 737 -31.22 1.18 1.97
C ALA A 737 -30.06 0.65 1.13
N LEU A 738 -28.83 0.82 1.59
CA LEU A 738 -27.63 0.30 0.92
C LEU A 738 -27.54 -1.21 1.20
N ASN A 739 -27.99 -2.02 0.24
CA ASN A 739 -27.99 -3.47 0.34
C ASN A 739 -27.90 -4.11 -1.06
N LEU A 740 -27.59 -5.40 -1.13
CA LEU A 740 -27.36 -6.08 -2.41
C LEU A 740 -28.65 -6.26 -3.23
N ALA A 741 -29.81 -6.32 -2.59
CA ALA A 741 -31.09 -6.43 -3.29
C ALA A 741 -31.40 -5.15 -4.08
N ASN A 742 -31.16 -3.99 -3.47
CA ASN A 742 -31.35 -2.70 -4.10
C ASN A 742 -30.28 -2.41 -5.16
N PHE A 743 -29.02 -2.86 -4.94
CA PHE A 743 -27.98 -2.87 -5.98
C PHE A 743 -28.43 -3.64 -7.22
N ALA A 744 -28.96 -4.85 -7.06
CA ALA A 744 -29.44 -5.68 -8.17
C ALA A 744 -30.72 -5.14 -8.84
N ALA A 745 -31.45 -4.24 -8.16
CA ALA A 745 -32.60 -3.54 -8.72
C ALA A 745 -32.21 -2.36 -9.62
N VAL A 746 -30.96 -1.88 -9.52
CA VAL A 746 -30.40 -0.92 -10.48
C VAL A 746 -30.15 -1.66 -11.79
N ARG A 747 -31.04 -1.42 -12.78
CA ARG A 747 -31.03 -2.05 -14.10
C ARG A 747 -30.92 -1.00 -15.19
#